data_AF-A0A176WIA8-F1
#
_entry.id   AF-A0A176WIA8-F1
#
_cell.length_a   1.000
_cell.length_b   1.000
_cell.length_c   1.000
_cell.angle_alpha   90.00
_cell.angle_beta   90.00
_cell.angle_gamma   90.00
#
_symmetry.space_group_name_H-M   'P 1'
#
loop_
_entity.id
_entity.type
_entity.pdbx_description
1 polymer ?
#
loop_
_entity_poly.entity_id
_entity_poly.type
_entity_poly.pdbx_seq_one_letter_code
_entity_poly.pdbx_strand_id
1 'polypeptide(L)'
;MLTPIEKANMTYKYYHRTTGMALSTTQIPLQKSESDPTRTSISFSTSFRFTIEPSDPNYRGDGMAFVMLSEGRQGSYGGAFGVFDPRGHQIARTLAIEFDTFENSEFGDENNNHVGVDIQDINSTIARSAWEVSIDLAGSYSIYSWIDYNSSAQKLEVRISSDYAKPSLPFIVFALNLFDVFHPDELVYVGFSAANGICECFNFYTVHDWTFSYVSEPDAIIQVSPPILPAPTPEPGGEFKVLVALIAGVSLGVVLLFSILVIVGLVIRQKKSYRPEGRDRPAFSLDGVDLGFSLEFSFEQLCIATDQFGEESKLGQGAFGAVYRGQLPDTGQLVAVKRLNPVSNQGLKGFMAEVSIISQIRHRNIVKLLGWCNDRGNLLLVDPLLRGRVEFGRARSGVGASGILLGHRVSSDGIAVDVEKVKIILELQPPTNLRELRAFLGHVGYYRRFINMYAILAADLTKLLKKDEPYQWGEKQQLAFEALKAKLTTAPVLRSPDWNRPFHVYVDTSAFAIGVVLSQKDDNKKDYPIYFASRQLSAAEKKYTTTEREALGMVYSCKKFRHYLICYEFVFHVDHYALQHLVKKADLSGRIARWVLLLQEFTYTVQTRKGVHHENADYLCGNPLLVFMRNLKYFLENYTAAAV
;
A
#
# COMPACT_ATOMS: atom_id res chain seq x y z
N MET A 1 31.55 0.87 -10.92
CA MET A 1 30.19 0.43 -11.30
C MET A 1 30.03 -1.03 -10.92
N LEU A 2 28.92 -1.40 -10.29
CA LEU A 2 28.57 -2.78 -9.99
C LEU A 2 27.79 -3.38 -11.16
N THR A 3 28.07 -4.62 -11.52
CA THR A 3 27.30 -5.39 -12.49
C THR A 3 25.90 -5.73 -11.94
N PRO A 4 24.90 -5.95 -12.80
CA PRO A 4 23.56 -6.38 -12.37
C PRO A 4 23.56 -7.69 -11.55
N ILE A 5 24.52 -8.59 -11.80
CA ILE A 5 24.70 -9.84 -11.05
C ILE A 5 25.23 -9.57 -9.65
N GLU A 6 26.12 -8.58 -9.50
CA GLU A 6 26.57 -8.12 -8.18
C GLU A 6 25.42 -7.45 -7.42
N LYS A 7 24.61 -6.60 -8.08
CA LYS A 7 23.40 -6.01 -7.47
C LYS A 7 22.41 -7.07 -6.96
N ALA A 8 22.18 -8.16 -7.70
CA ALA A 8 21.23 -9.22 -7.34
C ALA A 8 21.68 -10.12 -6.17
N ASN A 9 22.99 -10.19 -5.90
CA ASN A 9 23.56 -10.96 -4.78
C ASN A 9 23.77 -10.13 -3.52
N MET A 10 23.50 -8.81 -3.58
CA MET A 10 23.76 -7.87 -2.51
C MET A 10 22.55 -7.70 -1.60
N THR A 11 22.70 -8.12 -0.34
CA THR A 11 21.65 -8.03 0.69
C THR A 11 21.77 -6.72 1.49
N TYR A 12 20.70 -6.35 2.22
CA TYR A 12 20.68 -5.22 3.17
C TYR A 12 21.95 -5.12 4.03
N LYS A 13 22.51 -6.25 4.47
CA LYS A 13 23.75 -6.33 5.28
C LYS A 13 24.97 -5.65 4.66
N TYR A 14 24.99 -5.42 3.34
CA TYR A 14 26.11 -4.80 2.64
C TYR A 14 25.95 -3.29 2.40
N TYR A 15 24.72 -2.78 2.31
CA TYR A 15 24.45 -1.37 1.94
C TYR A 15 23.73 -0.56 3.01
N HIS A 16 23.38 -1.15 4.16
CA HIS A 16 22.96 -0.35 5.29
C HIS A 16 24.13 0.50 5.79
N ARG A 17 23.88 1.76 6.12
CA ARG A 17 24.88 2.68 6.69
C ARG A 17 26.11 2.91 5.80
N THR A 18 25.96 2.80 4.48
CA THR A 18 27.07 3.07 3.54
C THR A 18 27.05 4.52 3.08
N THR A 19 28.23 5.06 2.80
CA THR A 19 28.40 6.35 2.14
C THR A 19 29.34 6.18 0.94
N GLY A 20 29.14 7.00 -0.08
CA GLY A 20 29.99 7.04 -1.26
C GLY A 20 30.20 8.48 -1.69
N MET A 21 31.42 8.80 -2.12
CA MET A 21 31.78 10.15 -2.55
C MET A 21 32.70 10.08 -3.77
N ALA A 22 32.43 10.94 -4.76
CA ALA A 22 33.20 11.08 -5.97
C ALA A 22 33.49 12.56 -6.21
N LEU A 23 34.70 13.00 -5.91
CA LEU A 23 35.13 14.40 -6.01
C LEU A 23 36.12 14.61 -7.16
N SER A 24 36.20 15.85 -7.63
CA SER A 24 37.24 16.31 -8.55
C SER A 24 38.63 16.02 -7.98
N THR A 25 39.55 15.56 -8.82
CA THR A 25 40.94 15.31 -8.41
C THR A 25 41.70 16.60 -8.10
N THR A 26 41.29 17.70 -8.73
CA THR A 26 41.81 19.04 -8.50
C THR A 26 40.77 19.92 -7.83
N GLN A 27 41.19 20.71 -6.85
CA GLN A 27 40.34 21.73 -6.26
C GLN A 27 40.23 22.95 -7.18
N ILE A 28 39.10 23.64 -7.09
CA ILE A 28 38.72 24.76 -7.95
C ILE A 28 38.82 26.06 -7.13
N PRO A 29 39.48 27.10 -7.64
CA PRO A 29 39.51 28.40 -6.97
C PRO A 29 38.16 29.11 -7.08
N LEU A 30 37.74 29.76 -6.00
CA LEU A 30 36.49 30.53 -5.98
C LEU A 30 36.62 31.96 -6.49
N GLN A 31 37.84 32.45 -6.69
CA GLN A 31 38.15 33.79 -7.18
C GLN A 31 39.03 33.78 -8.43
N LYS A 32 38.97 34.88 -9.18
CA LYS A 32 39.74 35.12 -10.40
C LYS A 32 41.26 35.16 -10.15
N SER A 33 41.68 35.77 -9.04
CA SER A 33 43.07 35.91 -8.61
C SER A 33 43.10 36.27 -7.13
N GLU A 34 44.08 35.77 -6.38
CA GLU A 34 44.34 36.19 -4.98
C GLU A 34 44.55 37.72 -4.84
N SER A 35 44.87 38.39 -5.95
CA SER A 35 45.13 39.82 -6.02
C SER A 35 43.93 40.69 -6.47
N ASP A 36 42.73 40.11 -6.62
CA ASP A 36 41.55 40.85 -7.10
C ASP A 36 40.92 41.70 -5.97
N PRO A 37 40.99 43.05 -6.04
CA PRO A 37 40.45 43.92 -5.00
C PRO A 37 38.91 43.91 -4.94
N THR A 38 38.24 43.43 -5.99
CA THR A 38 36.77 43.37 -6.06
C THR A 38 36.19 42.15 -5.34
N ARG A 39 37.02 41.14 -5.04
CA ARG A 39 36.60 39.85 -4.43
C ARG A 39 35.35 39.29 -5.09
N THR A 40 35.37 39.16 -6.42
CA THR A 40 34.23 38.63 -7.19
C THR A 40 34.34 37.10 -7.32
N SER A 41 33.27 36.36 -7.07
CA SER A 41 33.29 34.90 -7.16
C SER A 41 33.25 34.42 -8.61
N ILE A 42 33.73 33.21 -8.84
CA ILE A 42 33.52 32.51 -10.12
C ILE A 42 32.03 32.30 -10.37
N SER A 43 31.72 32.17 -11.65
CA SER A 43 30.43 31.78 -12.21
C SER A 43 30.57 30.31 -12.68
N PHE A 44 29.62 29.43 -12.40
CA PHE A 44 29.73 28.01 -12.79
C PHE A 44 28.45 27.43 -13.38
N SER A 45 28.62 26.37 -14.16
CA SER A 45 27.55 25.58 -14.75
C SER A 45 27.94 24.11 -14.69
N THR A 46 27.05 23.27 -14.19
CA THR A 46 27.20 21.81 -14.27
C THR A 46 25.96 21.16 -14.83
N SER A 47 26.16 20.06 -15.56
CA SER A 47 25.09 19.23 -16.07
C SER A 47 25.46 17.77 -15.91
N PHE A 48 24.50 16.95 -15.49
CA PHE A 48 24.74 15.52 -15.33
C PHE A 48 23.46 14.71 -15.56
N ARG A 49 23.67 13.45 -15.92
CA ARG A 49 22.62 12.44 -16.02
C ARG A 49 22.84 11.41 -14.94
N PHE A 50 21.80 11.10 -14.17
CA PHE A 50 21.88 10.16 -13.07
C PHE A 50 20.64 9.27 -12.97
N THR A 51 20.74 8.21 -12.18
CA THR A 51 19.63 7.32 -11.83
C THR A 51 19.74 6.95 -10.35
N ILE A 52 18.60 7.00 -9.66
CA ILE A 52 18.42 6.45 -8.31
C ILE A 52 17.49 5.25 -8.43
N GLU A 53 18.01 4.06 -8.15
CA GLU A 53 17.26 2.80 -8.23
C GLU A 53 17.02 2.26 -6.82
N PRO A 54 15.78 2.20 -6.32
CA PRO A 54 15.49 1.61 -5.03
C PRO A 54 15.65 0.09 -5.06
N SER A 55 16.15 -0.47 -3.95
CA SER A 55 16.29 -1.92 -3.78
C SER A 55 14.93 -2.65 -3.76
N ASP A 56 13.87 -1.96 -3.34
CA ASP A 56 12.48 -2.42 -3.37
C ASP A 56 11.59 -1.33 -4.00
N PRO A 57 10.75 -1.64 -5.01
CA PRO A 57 9.88 -0.65 -5.65
C PRO A 57 8.90 0.07 -4.71
N ASN A 58 8.62 -0.50 -3.53
CA ASN A 58 7.68 0.06 -2.55
C ASN A 58 8.37 0.90 -1.46
N TYR A 59 9.70 0.86 -1.36
CA TYR A 59 10.44 1.53 -0.30
C TYR A 59 11.64 2.28 -0.88
N ARG A 60 11.77 3.56 -0.52
CA ARG A 60 12.83 4.45 -0.99
C ARG A 60 13.97 4.48 0.04
N GLY A 61 15.21 4.53 -0.41
CA GLY A 61 16.35 4.90 0.44
C GLY A 61 16.52 6.42 0.51
N ASP A 62 17.56 6.88 1.21
CA ASP A 62 17.97 8.29 1.23
C ASP A 62 18.41 8.78 -0.18
N GLY A 63 18.71 10.06 -0.31
CA GLY A 63 19.11 10.65 -1.59
C GLY A 63 20.61 10.63 -1.93
N MET A 64 20.92 11.38 -2.99
CA MET A 64 22.28 11.78 -3.36
C MET A 64 22.34 13.30 -3.52
N ALA A 65 23.54 13.87 -3.48
CA ALA A 65 23.74 15.30 -3.68
C ALA A 65 24.88 15.59 -4.66
N PHE A 66 24.71 16.65 -5.45
CA PHE A 66 25.85 17.36 -6.04
C PHE A 66 26.44 18.27 -4.96
N VAL A 67 27.76 18.27 -4.79
CA VAL A 67 28.41 18.92 -3.65
C VAL A 67 29.58 19.79 -4.09
N MET A 68 29.72 20.94 -3.42
CA MET A 68 30.95 21.72 -3.35
C MET A 68 31.45 21.71 -1.90
N LEU A 69 32.70 21.33 -1.68
CA LEU A 69 33.26 21.11 -0.34
C LEU A 69 34.60 21.81 -0.16
N SER A 70 34.82 22.44 0.99
CA SER A 70 36.14 22.98 1.35
C SER A 70 37.18 21.88 1.57
N GLU A 71 36.75 20.74 2.09
CA GLU A 71 37.57 19.57 2.37
C GLU A 71 36.86 18.31 1.83
N GLY A 72 37.61 17.41 1.18
CA GLY A 72 37.09 16.12 0.73
C GLY A 72 36.91 15.11 1.87
N ARG A 73 36.26 15.52 2.96
CA ARG A 73 35.98 14.67 4.12
C ARG A 73 34.62 13.99 3.97
N GLN A 74 34.61 12.67 4.16
CA GLN A 74 33.41 11.87 4.12
C GLN A 74 32.66 11.95 5.45
N GLY A 75 31.40 12.37 5.38
CA GLY A 75 30.46 12.47 6.49
C GLY A 75 29.70 11.17 6.77
N SER A 76 28.58 11.30 7.49
CA SER A 76 27.79 10.19 7.99
C SER A 76 26.79 9.64 6.96
N TYR A 77 26.23 8.48 7.28
CA TYR A 77 25.26 7.78 6.45
C TYR A 77 23.83 8.32 6.63
N GLY A 78 22.88 7.81 5.84
CA GLY A 78 21.46 8.24 5.88
C GLY A 78 21.28 9.66 5.34
N GLY A 79 20.31 10.40 5.90
CA GLY A 79 20.01 11.78 5.52
C GLY A 79 21.20 12.75 5.59
N ALA A 80 22.32 12.40 6.24
CA ALA A 80 23.54 13.21 6.19
C ALA A 80 24.26 13.23 4.82
N PHE A 81 23.75 12.48 3.83
CA PHE A 81 24.24 12.37 2.44
C PHE A 81 25.74 12.07 2.28
N GLY A 82 26.42 11.62 3.32
CA GLY A 82 27.87 11.44 3.31
C GLY A 82 28.65 12.76 3.38
N VAL A 83 28.03 13.89 3.73
CA VAL A 83 28.68 15.21 3.84
C VAL A 83 28.45 15.93 5.17
N PHE A 84 27.48 15.50 5.99
CA PHE A 84 27.23 16.07 7.32
C PHE A 84 27.61 15.09 8.45
N ASP A 85 27.75 15.59 9.68
CA ASP A 85 27.89 14.76 10.87
C ASP A 85 26.56 14.02 11.19
N PRO A 86 26.54 13.02 12.09
CA PRO A 86 25.32 12.28 12.43
C PRO A 86 24.19 13.13 13.04
N ARG A 87 24.47 14.39 13.40
CA ARG A 87 23.50 15.34 13.95
C ARG A 87 23.09 16.39 12.92
N GLY A 88 23.53 16.27 11.67
CA GLY A 88 23.19 17.20 10.59
C GLY A 88 24.13 18.42 10.46
N HIS A 89 25.18 18.53 11.29
CA HIS A 89 26.06 19.69 11.24
C HIS A 89 27.17 19.52 10.20
N GLN A 90 27.61 20.65 9.62
CA GLN A 90 28.81 20.69 8.78
C GLN A 90 30.06 20.10 9.46
N ILE A 91 30.73 19.23 8.73
CA ILE A 91 32.12 18.80 9.01
C ILE A 91 33.15 19.58 8.18
N ALA A 92 32.68 20.23 7.11
CA ALA A 92 33.40 21.09 6.19
C ALA A 92 32.41 22.10 5.62
N ARG A 93 32.90 23.27 5.15
CA ARG A 93 32.02 24.22 4.46
C ARG A 93 31.49 23.55 3.21
N THR A 94 30.17 23.61 3.06
CA THR A 94 29.44 22.77 2.11
C THR A 94 28.34 23.58 1.45
N LEU A 95 28.27 23.46 0.13
CA LEU A 95 27.07 23.73 -0.66
C LEU A 95 26.66 22.40 -1.27
N ALA A 96 25.48 21.90 -0.91
CA ALA A 96 24.94 20.67 -1.49
C ALA A 96 23.62 20.98 -2.22
N ILE A 97 23.43 20.34 -3.36
CA ILE A 97 22.16 20.30 -4.07
C ILE A 97 21.69 18.86 -3.99
N GLU A 98 20.75 18.62 -3.09
CA GLU A 98 20.24 17.29 -2.77
C GLU A 98 19.14 16.86 -3.75
N PHE A 99 19.11 15.57 -4.01
CA PHE A 99 18.07 14.86 -4.74
C PHE A 99 17.56 13.77 -3.80
N ASP A 100 16.64 14.15 -2.92
CA ASP A 100 16.20 13.31 -1.83
C ASP A 100 14.96 12.50 -2.17
N THR A 101 15.01 11.23 -1.79
CA THR A 101 13.96 10.25 -2.01
C THR A 101 13.41 9.67 -0.72
N PHE A 102 13.87 10.15 0.43
CA PHE A 102 13.36 9.78 1.74
C PHE A 102 12.73 11.00 2.43
N GLU A 103 11.85 10.76 3.41
CA GLU A 103 11.28 11.83 4.23
C GLU A 103 11.82 11.70 5.65
N ASN A 104 12.87 12.45 5.93
CA ASN A 104 13.46 12.63 7.23
C ASN A 104 12.73 13.75 7.97
N SER A 105 11.58 13.43 8.58
CA SER A 105 10.80 14.38 9.39
C SER A 105 11.58 15.11 10.50
N GLU A 106 12.75 14.57 10.90
CA GLU A 106 13.67 15.14 11.87
C GLU A 106 14.47 16.34 11.32
N PHE A 107 14.62 16.44 10.00
CA PHE A 107 15.36 17.50 9.28
C PHE A 107 14.44 18.46 8.50
N GLY A 108 13.12 18.26 8.61
CA GLY A 108 12.13 19.20 8.07
C GLY A 108 11.86 19.04 6.58
N ASP A 109 12.17 17.88 6.00
CA ASP A 109 11.95 17.56 4.60
C ASP A 109 10.53 17.88 4.13
N GLU A 110 10.43 18.40 2.91
CA GLU A 110 9.14 18.76 2.32
C GLU A 110 8.28 17.52 2.01
N ASN A 111 8.93 16.42 1.58
CA ASN A 111 8.34 15.11 1.24
C ASN A 111 9.45 14.12 0.82
N ASN A 112 9.08 12.87 0.57
CA ASN A 112 9.98 11.80 0.11
C ASN A 112 10.39 11.84 -1.39
N ASN A 113 10.35 13.00 -2.05
CA ASN A 113 10.76 13.19 -3.45
C ASN A 113 10.96 14.68 -3.76
N HIS A 114 12.03 15.25 -3.24
CA HIS A 114 12.31 16.67 -3.36
C HIS A 114 13.76 16.95 -3.81
N VAL A 115 13.97 18.14 -4.35
CA VAL A 115 15.31 18.68 -4.59
C VAL A 115 15.48 19.87 -3.68
N GLY A 116 16.63 19.94 -3.01
CA GLY A 116 16.94 20.98 -2.04
C GLY A 116 18.29 21.64 -2.29
N VAL A 117 18.50 22.77 -1.63
CA VAL A 117 19.78 23.47 -1.58
C VAL A 117 20.17 23.61 -0.12
N ASP A 118 21.28 22.97 0.23
CA ASP A 118 21.78 22.87 1.59
C ASP A 118 23.05 23.72 1.71
N ILE A 119 23.06 24.58 2.71
CA ILE A 119 24.20 25.46 2.99
C ILE A 119 24.66 25.14 4.40
N GLN A 120 25.83 24.50 4.51
CA GLN A 120 26.51 24.24 5.79
C GLN A 120 25.72 23.40 6.82
N ASP A 121 24.49 22.99 6.52
CA ASP A 121 23.59 22.25 7.40
C ASP A 121 22.71 21.33 6.55
N ILE A 122 22.26 20.22 7.14
CA ILE A 122 21.41 19.22 6.49
C ILE A 122 20.01 19.75 6.17
N ASN A 123 19.51 20.73 6.92
CA ASN A 123 18.20 21.29 6.67
C ASN A 123 18.27 22.22 5.45
N SER A 124 17.60 21.84 4.36
CA SER A 124 17.63 22.62 3.13
C SER A 124 17.16 24.05 3.35
N THR A 125 17.94 25.01 2.87
CA THR A 125 17.57 26.43 2.91
C THR A 125 16.36 26.70 2.01
N ILE A 126 16.26 25.91 0.93
CA ILE A 126 15.09 25.84 0.06
C ILE A 126 14.97 24.42 -0.48
N ALA A 127 13.74 23.90 -0.48
CA ALA A 127 13.39 22.62 -1.08
C ALA A 127 12.14 22.77 -1.95
N ARG A 128 12.03 21.96 -2.99
CA ARG A 128 10.83 21.84 -3.83
C ARG A 128 10.56 20.39 -4.21
N SER A 129 9.29 19.97 -4.14
CA SER A 129 8.87 18.64 -4.56
C SER A 129 9.07 18.43 -6.06
N ALA A 130 9.83 17.39 -6.45
CA ALA A 130 9.98 17.03 -7.85
C ALA A 130 8.67 16.52 -8.49
N TRP A 131 7.62 16.24 -7.68
CA TRP A 131 6.26 15.98 -8.18
C TRP A 131 5.64 17.17 -8.91
N GLU A 132 6.05 18.39 -8.60
CA GLU A 132 5.55 19.59 -9.30
C GLU A 132 5.91 19.59 -10.79
N VAL A 133 6.96 18.86 -11.17
CA VAL A 133 7.41 18.69 -12.55
C VAL A 133 7.22 17.24 -13.06
N SER A 134 6.40 16.44 -12.35
CA SER A 134 6.10 15.04 -12.71
C SER A 134 7.34 14.14 -12.78
N ILE A 135 8.36 14.39 -11.96
CA ILE A 135 9.59 13.59 -11.90
C ILE A 135 9.64 12.78 -10.61
N ASP A 136 9.92 11.48 -10.76
CA ASP A 136 10.19 10.51 -9.70
C ASP A 136 11.69 10.27 -9.63
N LEU A 137 12.33 10.86 -8.62
CA LEU A 137 13.75 10.76 -8.40
C LEU A 137 14.18 9.29 -8.24
N ALA A 138 13.35 8.45 -7.61
CA ALA A 138 13.55 7.01 -7.43
C ALA A 138 12.86 6.15 -8.51
N GLY A 139 12.49 6.73 -9.65
CA GLY A 139 11.70 6.05 -10.69
C GLY A 139 12.47 5.01 -11.51
N SER A 140 13.75 4.76 -11.23
CA SER A 140 14.62 3.84 -12.01
C SER A 140 14.74 4.20 -13.50
N TYR A 141 14.74 5.51 -13.81
CA TYR A 141 15.03 6.03 -15.15
C TYR A 141 16.07 7.16 -15.08
N SER A 142 16.62 7.52 -16.24
CA SER A 142 17.60 8.61 -16.32
C SER A 142 16.95 9.96 -16.06
N ILE A 143 17.54 10.72 -15.14
CA ILE A 143 17.15 12.09 -14.81
C ILE A 143 18.31 13.00 -15.18
N TYR A 144 17.98 14.12 -15.79
CA TYR A 144 18.91 15.14 -16.24
C TYR A 144 18.82 16.33 -15.30
N SER A 145 19.95 16.80 -14.81
CA SER A 145 20.00 18.01 -13.98
C SER A 145 21.02 19.00 -14.50
N TRP A 146 20.69 20.29 -14.34
CA TRP A 146 21.58 21.42 -14.62
C TRP A 146 21.58 22.35 -13.42
N ILE A 147 22.77 22.78 -12.99
CA ILE A 147 22.96 23.73 -11.90
C ILE A 147 23.80 24.87 -12.43
N ASP A 148 23.22 26.07 -12.50
CA ASP A 148 23.84 27.27 -13.05
C ASP A 148 23.94 28.33 -11.94
N TYR A 149 25.15 28.76 -11.60
CA TYR A 149 25.40 29.83 -10.63
C TYR A 149 26.00 31.05 -11.30
N ASN A 150 25.31 32.20 -11.22
CA ASN A 150 25.79 33.47 -11.74
C ASN A 150 26.25 34.38 -10.59
N SER A 151 27.54 34.75 -10.60
CA SER A 151 28.13 35.58 -9.54
C SER A 151 27.70 37.05 -9.59
N SER A 152 27.54 37.64 -10.77
CA SER A 152 27.01 39.01 -10.94
C SER A 152 25.61 39.16 -10.35
N ALA A 153 24.75 38.18 -10.61
CA ALA A 153 23.37 38.17 -10.14
C ALA A 153 23.22 37.56 -8.74
N GLN A 154 24.29 37.00 -8.16
CA GLN A 154 24.28 36.23 -6.91
C GLN A 154 23.12 35.24 -6.85
N LYS A 155 23.03 34.41 -7.88
CA LYS A 155 21.85 33.57 -8.12
C LYS A 155 22.25 32.17 -8.58
N LEU A 156 21.76 31.18 -7.87
CA LEU A 156 21.83 29.76 -8.19
C LEU A 156 20.50 29.31 -8.82
N GLU A 157 20.57 28.61 -9.95
CA GLU A 157 19.42 28.02 -10.62
C GLU A 157 19.62 26.52 -10.79
N VAL A 158 18.68 25.72 -10.27
CA VAL A 158 18.65 24.26 -10.45
C VAL A 158 17.54 23.92 -11.41
N ARG A 159 17.80 23.00 -12.34
CA ARG A 159 16.83 22.46 -13.31
C ARG A 159 16.88 20.95 -13.27
N ILE A 160 15.73 20.31 -13.42
CA ILE A 160 15.59 18.85 -13.53
C ILE A 160 14.64 18.50 -14.68
N SER A 161 14.90 17.39 -15.35
CA SER A 161 14.08 16.88 -16.46
C SER A 161 14.21 15.37 -16.59
N SER A 162 13.16 14.71 -17.04
CA SER A 162 13.21 13.32 -17.56
C SER A 162 13.56 13.27 -19.06
N ASP A 163 13.58 14.44 -19.72
CA ASP A 163 14.00 14.63 -21.11
C ASP A 163 15.42 15.19 -21.18
N TYR A 164 16.13 14.88 -22.27
CA TYR A 164 17.51 15.32 -22.51
C TYR A 164 17.63 16.83 -22.72
N ALA A 165 16.53 17.52 -23.05
CA ALA A 165 16.49 18.94 -23.27
C ALA A 165 16.47 19.73 -21.95
N LYS A 166 17.37 20.73 -21.83
CA LYS A 166 17.42 21.66 -20.69
C LYS A 166 16.12 22.48 -20.62
N PRO A 167 15.36 22.42 -19.51
CA PRO A 167 14.15 23.24 -19.36
C PRO A 167 14.46 24.74 -19.41
N SER A 168 13.58 25.51 -20.05
CA SER A 168 13.71 26.97 -20.11
C SER A 168 13.50 27.64 -18.75
N LEU A 169 12.59 27.10 -17.94
CA LEU A 169 12.30 27.61 -16.60
C LEU A 169 13.12 26.85 -15.54
N PRO A 170 13.75 27.57 -14.58
CA PRO A 170 14.43 26.95 -13.46
C PRO A 170 13.45 26.26 -12.50
N PHE A 171 13.85 25.10 -12.00
CA PHE A 171 13.13 24.37 -10.96
C PHE A 171 13.37 24.99 -9.57
N ILE A 172 14.60 25.36 -9.22
CA ILE A 172 14.88 26.18 -8.03
C ILE A 172 15.61 27.43 -8.48
N VAL A 173 15.26 28.57 -7.88
CA VAL A 173 16.01 29.81 -7.97
C VAL A 173 16.31 30.25 -6.56
N PHE A 174 17.60 30.42 -6.25
CA PHE A 174 18.06 30.73 -4.92
C PHE A 174 19.06 31.88 -4.96
N ALA A 175 18.83 32.90 -4.13
CA ALA A 175 19.76 34.01 -3.99
C ALA A 175 20.95 33.55 -3.13
N LEU A 176 22.13 33.51 -3.72
CA LEU A 176 23.33 32.95 -3.12
C LEU A 176 24.53 33.83 -3.43
N ASN A 177 25.25 34.21 -2.39
CA ASN A 177 26.62 34.68 -2.51
C ASN A 177 27.56 33.56 -2.06
N LEU A 178 28.40 33.05 -2.96
CA LEU A 178 29.32 31.95 -2.63
C LEU A 178 30.26 32.27 -1.45
N PHE A 179 30.60 33.54 -1.21
CA PHE A 179 31.46 33.92 -0.07
C PHE A 179 30.75 33.92 1.28
N ASP A 180 29.44 33.81 1.30
CA ASP A 180 28.70 33.55 2.54
C ASP A 180 28.85 32.08 2.95
N VAL A 181 29.18 31.21 1.99
CA VAL A 181 29.38 29.77 2.20
C VAL A 181 30.85 29.41 2.38
N PHE A 182 31.74 29.97 1.55
CA PHE A 182 33.16 29.62 1.47
C PHE A 182 34.06 30.84 1.69
N HIS A 183 35.31 30.62 2.10
CA HIS A 183 36.26 31.72 2.14
C HIS A 183 36.70 32.15 0.73
N PRO A 184 36.89 33.47 0.49
CA PRO A 184 37.49 34.05 -0.73
C PRO A 184 38.64 33.27 -1.36
N ASP A 185 39.62 32.89 -0.53
CA ASP A 185 40.87 32.27 -0.94
C ASP A 185 40.83 30.74 -0.86
N GLU A 186 39.63 30.17 -0.66
CA GLU A 186 39.44 28.74 -0.49
C GLU A 186 39.39 28.01 -1.84
N LEU A 187 40.04 26.85 -1.88
CA LEU A 187 39.95 25.92 -2.99
C LEU A 187 38.91 24.86 -2.64
N VAL A 188 37.96 24.62 -3.54
CA VAL A 188 36.83 23.72 -3.29
C VAL A 188 36.89 22.48 -4.17
N TYR A 189 36.52 21.33 -3.60
CA TYR A 189 36.21 20.14 -4.36
C TYR A 189 34.79 20.25 -4.93
N VAL A 190 34.57 19.71 -6.13
CA VAL A 190 33.23 19.57 -6.71
C VAL A 190 32.98 18.12 -7.06
N GLY A 191 31.75 17.64 -6.90
CA GLY A 191 31.43 16.25 -7.22
C GLY A 191 30.09 15.80 -6.68
N PHE A 192 30.02 14.53 -6.30
CA PHE A 192 28.80 13.90 -5.78
C PHE A 192 29.07 13.17 -4.48
N SER A 193 28.06 13.16 -3.62
CA SER A 193 28.02 12.34 -2.42
C SER A 193 26.67 11.65 -2.31
N ALA A 194 26.64 10.44 -1.77
CA ALA A 194 25.43 9.68 -1.56
C ALA A 194 25.56 8.80 -0.32
N ALA A 195 24.44 8.51 0.32
CA ALA A 195 24.40 7.69 1.52
C ALA A 195 23.19 6.77 1.54
N ASN A 196 23.28 5.69 2.31
CA ASN A 196 22.15 4.83 2.63
C ASN A 196 22.03 4.73 4.16
N GLY A 197 20.82 4.84 4.66
CA GLY A 197 20.51 4.91 6.08
C GLY A 197 20.43 3.56 6.78
N ILE A 198 19.64 3.52 7.85
CA ILE A 198 19.45 2.36 8.72
C ILE A 198 18.26 1.51 8.27
N CYS A 199 17.36 2.07 7.46
CA CYS A 199 16.14 1.40 6.99
C CYS A 199 16.47 0.22 6.07
N GLU A 200 15.63 -0.82 6.05
CA GLU A 200 15.84 -2.02 5.21
C GLU A 200 15.78 -1.75 3.70
N CYS A 201 15.41 -0.52 3.31
CA CYS A 201 15.44 0.01 1.97
C CYS A 201 16.68 0.88 1.72
N PHE A 202 17.35 0.66 0.60
CA PHE A 202 18.52 1.40 0.16
C PHE A 202 18.46 1.67 -1.34
N ASN A 203 19.17 2.68 -1.81
CA ASN A 203 19.22 3.03 -3.21
C ASN A 203 20.58 2.68 -3.84
N PHE A 204 20.56 2.40 -5.13
CA PHE A 204 21.73 2.38 -5.99
C PHE A 204 21.80 3.69 -6.78
N TYR A 205 22.89 4.42 -6.61
CA TYR A 205 23.14 5.69 -7.28
C TYR A 205 24.09 5.50 -8.45
N THR A 206 23.70 5.98 -9.63
CA THR A 206 24.56 5.96 -10.81
C THR A 206 24.57 7.34 -11.45
N VAL A 207 25.75 7.97 -11.52
CA VAL A 207 25.99 9.13 -12.38
C VAL A 207 26.57 8.60 -13.69
N HIS A 208 25.82 8.78 -14.78
CA HIS A 208 26.18 8.24 -16.09
C HIS A 208 27.14 9.16 -16.83
N ASP A 209 26.81 10.45 -16.85
CA ASP A 209 27.56 11.48 -17.55
C ASP A 209 27.59 12.74 -16.68
N TRP A 210 28.72 13.45 -16.64
CA TRP A 210 28.87 14.68 -15.86
C TRP A 210 29.81 15.66 -16.55
N THR A 211 29.39 16.91 -16.61
CA THR A 211 30.20 18.05 -17.04
C THR A 211 30.13 19.13 -15.97
N PHE A 212 31.28 19.71 -15.61
CA PHE A 212 31.39 20.89 -14.77
C PHE A 212 32.27 21.91 -15.47
N SER A 213 31.77 23.13 -15.59
CA SER A 213 32.49 24.26 -16.20
C SER A 213 32.36 25.47 -15.31
N TYR A 214 33.43 26.27 -15.22
CA TYR A 214 33.43 27.53 -14.51
C TYR A 214 34.21 28.59 -15.27
N VAL A 215 33.84 29.85 -15.04
CA VAL A 215 34.47 31.03 -15.63
C VAL A 215 34.70 32.08 -14.56
N SER A 216 35.82 32.79 -14.73
CA SER A 216 36.19 33.91 -13.86
C SER A 216 35.51 35.22 -14.27
N GLU A 217 34.75 35.24 -15.37
CA GLU A 217 33.98 36.41 -15.83
C GLU A 217 32.47 36.18 -15.59
N PRO A 218 31.82 37.04 -14.78
CA PRO A 218 30.44 36.82 -14.33
C PRO A 218 29.39 36.66 -15.43
N ASP A 219 29.55 37.38 -16.54
CA ASP A 219 28.57 37.48 -17.63
C ASP A 219 28.77 36.43 -18.74
N ALA A 220 29.82 35.59 -18.64
CA ALA A 220 30.19 34.64 -19.69
C ALA A 220 29.44 33.30 -19.65
N ILE A 221 28.60 33.02 -18.64
CA ILE A 221 27.87 31.73 -18.51
C ILE A 221 27.00 31.42 -19.72
N ILE A 222 26.44 32.44 -20.37
CA ILE A 222 25.58 32.28 -21.55
C ILE A 222 26.35 31.58 -22.70
N GLN A 223 27.69 31.60 -22.70
CA GLN A 223 28.53 30.91 -23.69
C GLN A 223 29.09 29.55 -23.23
N VAL A 224 28.97 29.19 -21.95
CA VAL A 224 29.64 27.99 -21.36
C VAL A 224 28.65 26.92 -20.90
N SER A 225 27.34 27.12 -21.10
CA SER A 225 26.36 26.05 -20.96
C SER A 225 26.81 24.85 -21.80
N PRO A 226 27.04 23.67 -21.20
CA PRO A 226 27.50 22.50 -21.93
C PRO A 226 26.58 22.22 -23.13
N PRO A 227 27.13 21.81 -24.29
CA PRO A 227 26.31 21.37 -25.39
C PRO A 227 25.37 20.26 -24.88
N ILE A 228 24.17 20.23 -25.45
CA ILE A 228 23.16 19.18 -25.31
C ILE A 228 23.85 17.86 -24.98
N LEU A 229 23.55 17.27 -23.82
CA LEU A 229 24.11 15.97 -23.42
C LEU A 229 23.97 15.01 -24.61
N PRO A 230 25.02 14.25 -24.96
CA PRO A 230 25.01 13.43 -26.18
C PRO A 230 23.75 12.57 -26.19
N ALA A 231 23.04 12.58 -27.34
CA ALA A 231 21.86 11.76 -27.51
C ALA A 231 22.20 10.30 -27.15
N PRO A 232 21.36 9.60 -26.38
CA PRO A 232 21.70 8.29 -25.85
C PRO A 232 22.04 7.32 -26.99
N THR A 233 23.19 6.66 -26.92
CA THR A 233 23.42 5.45 -27.72
C THR A 233 22.45 4.37 -27.23
N PRO A 234 21.75 3.66 -28.13
CA PRO A 234 20.81 2.62 -27.73
C PRO A 234 21.54 1.54 -26.92
N GLU A 235 21.17 1.39 -25.65
CA GLU A 235 21.76 0.37 -24.79
C GLU A 235 21.37 -1.05 -25.24
N PRO A 236 22.30 -2.01 -25.24
CA PRO A 236 22.02 -3.40 -25.55
C PRO A 236 21.36 -4.07 -24.33
N GLY A 237 20.04 -3.92 -24.23
CA GLY A 237 19.24 -4.60 -23.20
C GLY A 237 17.72 -4.56 -23.40
N GLY A 238 17.24 -4.03 -24.52
CA GLY A 238 15.83 -3.75 -24.78
C GLY A 238 15.06 -4.83 -25.56
N GLU A 239 15.28 -6.13 -25.31
CA GLU A 239 14.55 -7.19 -26.02
C GLU A 239 13.08 -7.40 -25.57
N PHE A 240 12.55 -6.57 -24.66
CA PHE A 240 11.15 -6.69 -24.21
C PHE A 240 10.14 -5.82 -24.99
N LYS A 241 10.57 -5.00 -25.95
CA LYS A 241 9.67 -4.04 -26.64
C LYS A 241 9.19 -4.44 -28.04
N VAL A 242 9.72 -5.51 -28.65
CA VAL A 242 9.38 -5.83 -30.06
C VAL A 242 8.19 -6.79 -30.21
N LEU A 243 7.89 -7.64 -29.21
CA LEU A 243 6.82 -8.64 -29.34
C LEU A 243 5.39 -8.05 -29.26
N VAL A 244 5.21 -6.87 -28.68
CA VAL A 244 3.89 -6.23 -28.48
C VAL A 244 3.39 -5.49 -29.74
N ALA A 245 4.28 -5.12 -30.66
CA ALA A 245 3.92 -4.31 -31.84
C ALA A 245 3.16 -5.08 -32.93
N LEU A 246 3.26 -6.41 -32.98
CA LEU A 246 2.62 -7.21 -34.05
C LEU A 246 1.12 -7.48 -33.82
N ILE A 247 0.61 -7.35 -32.58
CA ILE A 247 -0.79 -7.66 -32.25
C ILE A 247 -1.72 -6.45 -32.46
N ALA A 248 -1.18 -5.22 -32.50
CA ALA A 248 -1.97 -3.98 -32.58
C ALA A 248 -2.41 -3.58 -34.02
N GLY A 249 -1.85 -4.18 -35.06
CA GLY A 249 -2.10 -3.78 -36.45
C GLY A 249 -3.53 -4.05 -36.96
N VAL A 250 -4.22 -5.05 -36.41
CA VAL A 250 -5.60 -5.39 -36.82
C VAL A 250 -6.64 -4.49 -36.13
N SER A 251 -6.26 -3.80 -35.06
CA SER A 251 -7.17 -2.99 -34.23
C SER A 251 -7.37 -1.56 -34.75
N LEU A 252 -6.44 -1.03 -35.57
CA LEU A 252 -6.48 0.37 -36.01
C LEU A 252 -7.61 0.68 -37.01
N GLY A 253 -7.98 -0.28 -37.87
CA GLY A 253 -8.99 -0.07 -38.91
C GLY A 253 -10.39 0.18 -38.36
N VAL A 254 -10.73 -0.45 -37.22
CA VAL A 254 -12.04 -0.31 -36.58
C VAL A 254 -12.15 1.00 -35.80
N VAL A 255 -11.05 1.46 -35.19
CA VAL A 255 -11.01 2.73 -34.44
C VAL A 255 -11.06 3.95 -35.36
N LEU A 256 -10.42 3.88 -36.53
CA LEU A 256 -10.45 4.97 -37.51
C LEU A 256 -11.87 5.24 -38.02
N LEU A 257 -12.63 4.18 -38.32
CA LEU A 257 -14.00 4.29 -38.81
C LEU A 257 -14.95 4.92 -37.77
N PHE A 258 -14.74 4.60 -36.49
CA PHE A 258 -15.55 5.15 -35.38
C PHE A 258 -15.20 6.61 -35.08
N SER A 259 -13.92 6.99 -35.18
CA SER A 259 -13.47 8.36 -34.97
C SER A 259 -14.01 9.34 -36.03
N ILE A 260 -14.15 8.90 -37.29
CA ILE A 260 -14.73 9.71 -38.38
C ILE A 260 -16.22 10.01 -38.11
N LEU A 261 -16.98 9.04 -37.61
CA LEU A 261 -18.39 9.22 -37.26
C LEU A 261 -18.58 10.19 -36.08
N VAL A 262 -17.67 10.15 -35.10
CA VAL A 262 -17.67 11.07 -33.95
C VAL A 262 -17.32 12.49 -34.37
N ILE A 263 -16.33 12.67 -35.24
CA ILE A 263 -15.90 13.99 -35.73
C ILE A 263 -17.01 14.67 -36.53
N VAL A 264 -17.74 13.93 -37.38
CA VAL A 264 -18.91 14.46 -38.11
C VAL A 264 -20.00 14.92 -37.12
N GLY A 265 -20.22 14.16 -36.03
CA GLY A 265 -21.15 14.56 -34.97
C GLY A 265 -20.72 15.81 -34.19
N LEU A 266 -19.42 15.99 -33.96
CA LEU A 266 -18.86 17.14 -33.24
C LEU A 266 -18.87 18.42 -34.08
N VAL A 267 -18.64 18.34 -35.40
CA VAL A 267 -18.70 19.48 -36.31
C VAL A 267 -20.12 20.03 -36.44
N ILE A 268 -21.15 19.17 -36.40
CA ILE A 268 -22.56 19.59 -36.34
C ILE A 268 -22.86 20.33 -35.03
N ARG A 269 -22.17 19.97 -33.94
CA ARG A 269 -22.36 20.55 -32.60
C ARG A 269 -21.64 21.89 -32.41
N GLN A 270 -20.47 22.08 -33.03
CA GLN A 270 -19.67 23.31 -32.93
C GLN A 270 -20.27 24.53 -33.66
N LYS A 271 -21.23 24.35 -34.57
CA LYS A 271 -21.90 25.49 -35.23
C LYS A 271 -22.86 26.28 -34.34
N LYS A 272 -23.07 25.91 -33.07
CA LYS A 272 -24.18 26.44 -32.24
C LYS A 272 -23.82 27.35 -31.07
N SER A 273 -22.57 27.73 -30.80
CA SER A 273 -22.31 28.80 -29.81
C SER A 273 -20.93 29.44 -29.88
N TYR A 274 -20.92 30.75 -29.65
CA TYR A 274 -19.92 31.76 -30.02
C TYR A 274 -19.57 32.61 -28.78
N ARG A 275 -18.26 32.74 -28.46
CA ARG A 275 -17.50 33.86 -27.78
C ARG A 275 -17.93 34.41 -26.37
N PRO A 276 -17.11 35.21 -25.63
CA PRO A 276 -15.75 34.98 -25.07
C PRO A 276 -15.50 35.52 -23.62
N GLU A 277 -14.32 35.17 -23.04
CA GLU A 277 -13.44 35.83 -22.02
C GLU A 277 -13.77 36.01 -20.50
N GLY A 278 -12.86 35.50 -19.62
CA GLY A 278 -12.55 36.07 -18.29
C GLY A 278 -11.88 35.17 -17.19
N ARG A 279 -10.54 35.20 -17.07
CA ARG A 279 -9.62 34.92 -15.90
C ARG A 279 -9.55 33.51 -15.22
N ASP A 280 -8.40 32.85 -15.38
CA ASP A 280 -8.05 31.53 -14.84
C ASP A 280 -7.32 31.51 -13.47
N ARG A 281 -7.89 30.77 -12.50
CA ARG A 281 -7.21 29.80 -11.61
C ARG A 281 -7.98 28.49 -11.77
N PRO A 282 -7.36 27.29 -11.77
CA PRO A 282 -8.13 26.07 -11.99
C PRO A 282 -8.97 25.76 -10.74
N ALA A 283 -10.25 26.14 -10.80
CA ALA A 283 -11.27 25.39 -10.09
C ALA A 283 -11.23 23.97 -10.65
N PHE A 284 -10.89 22.99 -9.82
CA PHE A 284 -11.02 21.59 -10.20
C PHE A 284 -12.53 21.29 -10.24
N SER A 285 -13.16 21.48 -11.39
CA SER A 285 -14.55 21.05 -11.57
C SER A 285 -14.57 19.52 -11.63
N LEU A 286 -15.52 18.92 -10.92
CA LEU A 286 -15.93 17.53 -11.13
C LEU A 286 -16.70 17.45 -12.46
N ASP A 287 -16.00 17.69 -13.57
CA ASP A 287 -16.57 17.55 -14.91
C ASP A 287 -16.83 16.05 -15.18
N GLY A 288 -18.07 15.64 -14.91
CA GLY A 288 -18.61 14.37 -15.40
C GLY A 288 -19.29 13.47 -14.37
N VAL A 289 -19.31 13.84 -13.09
CA VAL A 289 -20.10 13.11 -12.08
C VAL A 289 -21.32 13.94 -11.69
N ASP A 290 -22.52 13.52 -12.09
CA ASP A 290 -23.77 14.09 -11.60
C ASP A 290 -23.94 13.74 -10.12
N LEU A 291 -23.29 14.52 -9.26
CA LEU A 291 -23.34 14.44 -7.80
C LEU A 291 -24.65 15.04 -7.31
N GLY A 292 -25.76 14.39 -7.64
CA GLY A 292 -27.09 14.91 -7.37
C GLY A 292 -27.23 15.50 -5.96
N PHE A 293 -27.43 16.83 -5.91
CA PHE A 293 -27.80 17.65 -4.73
C PHE A 293 -26.76 17.86 -3.61
N SER A 294 -25.47 17.55 -3.75
CA SER A 294 -24.48 17.94 -2.72
C SER A 294 -23.86 19.30 -3.06
N LEU A 295 -24.08 20.31 -2.21
CA LEU A 295 -23.60 21.69 -2.40
C LEU A 295 -22.12 21.83 -2.00
N GLU A 296 -21.34 22.60 -2.75
CA GLU A 296 -20.01 23.04 -2.30
C GLU A 296 -20.16 24.31 -1.46
N PHE A 297 -19.62 24.31 -0.23
CA PHE A 297 -19.65 25.44 0.69
C PHE A 297 -18.26 26.08 0.77
N SER A 298 -18.20 27.41 0.88
CA SER A 298 -16.92 28.08 1.20
C SER A 298 -16.56 27.87 2.67
N PHE A 299 -15.25 27.91 2.98
CA PHE A 299 -14.80 27.80 4.37
C PHE A 299 -15.35 28.94 5.24
N GLU A 300 -15.42 30.15 4.70
CA GLU A 300 -15.99 31.32 5.35
C GLU A 300 -17.46 31.11 5.74
N GLN A 301 -18.27 30.55 4.84
CA GLN A 301 -19.67 30.22 5.13
C GLN A 301 -19.80 29.22 6.29
N LEU A 302 -18.95 28.19 6.33
CA LEU A 302 -18.98 27.19 7.39
C LEU A 302 -18.38 27.71 8.72
N CYS A 303 -17.42 28.63 8.67
CA CYS A 303 -16.92 29.33 9.85
C CYS A 303 -18.04 30.13 10.52
N ILE A 304 -18.80 30.91 9.74
CA ILE A 304 -19.93 31.69 10.25
C ILE A 304 -21.02 30.74 10.77
N ALA A 305 -21.34 29.69 10.01
CA ALA A 305 -22.37 28.73 10.39
C ALA A 305 -22.09 28.01 11.72
N THR A 306 -20.82 27.80 12.07
CA THR A 306 -20.39 27.02 13.24
C THR A 306 -19.91 27.88 14.41
N ASP A 307 -20.12 29.20 14.36
CA ASP A 307 -19.57 30.16 15.33
C ASP A 307 -18.06 30.01 15.49
N GLN A 308 -17.34 30.14 14.38
CA GLN A 308 -15.88 30.04 14.26
C GLN A 308 -15.29 28.70 14.74
N PHE A 309 -16.08 27.62 14.67
CA PHE A 309 -15.72 26.31 15.23
C PHE A 309 -15.42 26.38 16.74
N GLY A 310 -16.14 27.22 17.48
CA GLY A 310 -16.00 27.34 18.93
C GLY A 310 -16.31 26.04 19.69
N GLU A 311 -15.75 25.89 20.89
CA GLU A 311 -15.92 24.68 21.71
C GLU A 311 -17.37 24.46 22.16
N GLU A 312 -18.19 25.51 22.31
CA GLU A 312 -19.63 25.37 22.62
C GLU A 312 -20.44 24.76 21.47
N SER A 313 -19.98 24.94 20.23
CA SER A 313 -20.57 24.35 19.03
C SER A 313 -20.04 22.93 18.79
N LYS A 314 -19.02 22.46 19.51
CA LYS A 314 -18.41 21.15 19.26
C LYS A 314 -19.30 20.03 19.77
N LEU A 315 -19.71 19.14 18.86
CA LEU A 315 -20.53 17.96 19.15
C LEU A 315 -19.68 16.76 19.58
N GLY A 316 -18.42 16.70 19.15
CA GLY A 316 -17.49 15.64 19.52
C GLY A 316 -16.25 15.60 18.63
N GLN A 317 -15.23 14.83 19.04
CA GLN A 317 -13.98 14.67 18.30
C GLN A 317 -13.51 13.21 18.36
N GLY A 318 -13.04 12.70 17.23
CA GLY A 318 -12.50 11.34 17.11
C GLY A 318 -11.24 11.31 16.24
N ALA A 319 -10.77 10.11 15.90
CA ALA A 319 -9.56 9.90 15.09
C ALA A 319 -9.62 10.57 13.71
N PHE A 320 -10.82 10.82 13.19
CA PHE A 320 -11.07 11.37 11.85
C PHE A 320 -11.46 12.85 11.85
N GLY A 321 -11.22 13.57 12.96
CA GLY A 321 -11.51 15.01 13.06
C GLY A 321 -12.60 15.36 14.07
N ALA A 322 -12.94 16.65 14.11
CA ALA A 322 -13.92 17.23 15.03
C ALA A 322 -15.22 17.56 14.31
N VAL A 323 -16.35 17.36 15.00
CA VAL A 323 -17.69 17.65 14.49
C VAL A 323 -18.28 18.81 15.25
N TYR A 324 -18.77 19.81 14.53
CA TYR A 324 -19.35 21.03 15.07
C TYR A 324 -20.82 21.13 14.65
N ARG A 325 -21.65 21.62 15.55
CA ARG A 325 -23.00 22.07 15.30
C ARG A 325 -22.91 23.40 14.55
N GLY A 326 -23.62 23.50 13.43
CA GLY A 326 -23.76 24.74 12.71
C GLY A 326 -25.19 25.03 12.32
N GLN A 327 -25.45 26.28 11.94
CA GLN A 327 -26.69 26.73 11.33
C GLN A 327 -26.34 27.49 10.05
N LEU A 328 -26.79 26.97 8.90
CA LEU A 328 -26.50 27.60 7.62
C LEU A 328 -27.15 29.00 7.54
N PRO A 329 -26.39 30.07 7.22
CA PRO A 329 -26.90 31.44 7.25
C PRO A 329 -28.09 31.68 6.31
N ASP A 330 -28.05 31.08 5.12
CA ASP A 330 -29.05 31.35 4.07
C ASP A 330 -30.37 30.62 4.28
N THR A 331 -30.34 29.44 4.91
CA THR A 331 -31.51 28.55 5.05
C THR A 331 -31.99 28.38 6.49
N GLY A 332 -31.17 28.77 7.47
CA GLY A 332 -31.41 28.49 8.89
C GLY A 332 -31.35 27.00 9.26
N GLN A 333 -30.94 26.13 8.32
CA GLN A 333 -30.89 24.69 8.52
C GLN A 333 -29.78 24.31 9.51
N LEU A 334 -30.12 23.47 10.50
CA LEU A 334 -29.14 22.91 11.42
C LEU A 334 -28.32 21.81 10.74
N VAL A 335 -27.01 21.92 10.85
CA VAL A 335 -26.04 21.03 10.21
C VAL A 335 -25.00 20.52 11.20
N ALA A 336 -24.45 19.35 10.91
CA ALA A 336 -23.23 18.84 11.53
C ALA A 336 -22.09 19.04 10.53
N VAL A 337 -21.10 19.82 10.93
CA VAL A 337 -19.92 20.15 10.12
C VAL A 337 -18.74 19.38 10.68
N LYS A 338 -18.31 18.34 9.96
CA LYS A 338 -17.13 17.54 10.33
C LYS A 338 -15.90 18.15 9.68
N ARG A 339 -15.02 18.73 10.49
CA ARG A 339 -13.70 19.23 10.09
C ARG A 339 -12.70 18.09 10.23
N LEU A 340 -12.12 17.65 9.11
CA LEU A 340 -11.10 16.61 9.13
C LEU A 340 -9.78 17.17 9.68
N ASN A 341 -9.01 16.32 10.35
CA ASN A 341 -7.66 16.69 10.79
C ASN A 341 -6.79 16.97 9.55
N PRO A 342 -5.96 18.02 9.56
CA PRO A 342 -5.04 18.30 8.45
C PRO A 342 -3.88 17.31 8.50
N VAL A 343 -4.02 16.12 7.90
CA VAL A 343 -2.89 15.16 7.76
C VAL A 343 -3.04 14.24 6.53
N SER A 344 -1.98 14.20 5.70
CA SER A 344 -1.64 13.26 4.62
C SER A 344 -2.48 13.29 3.31
N ASN A 345 -1.80 13.10 2.17
CA ASN A 345 -2.42 12.84 0.85
C ASN A 345 -3.34 11.59 0.85
N GLN A 346 -3.16 10.70 1.82
CA GLN A 346 -4.03 9.53 2.05
C GLN A 346 -5.38 9.94 2.66
N GLY A 347 -5.40 10.98 3.49
CA GLY A 347 -6.60 11.63 4.03
C GLY A 347 -7.44 12.31 2.94
N LEU A 348 -6.80 12.98 1.97
CA LEU A 348 -7.50 13.56 0.80
C LEU A 348 -8.11 12.47 -0.10
N LYS A 349 -7.40 11.36 -0.34
CA LYS A 349 -7.94 10.20 -1.06
C LYS A 349 -9.12 9.57 -0.30
N GLY A 350 -9.02 9.46 1.03
CA GLY A 350 -10.10 8.99 1.90
C GLY A 350 -11.32 9.91 1.89
N PHE A 351 -11.10 11.23 1.96
CA PHE A 351 -12.13 12.25 1.85
C PHE A 351 -12.84 12.21 0.49
N MET A 352 -12.09 12.13 -0.61
CA MET A 352 -12.67 12.05 -1.96
C MET A 352 -13.43 10.75 -2.19
N ALA A 353 -12.96 9.63 -1.63
CA ALA A 353 -13.69 8.38 -1.64
C ALA A 353 -14.98 8.47 -0.81
N GLU A 354 -14.94 9.10 0.37
CA GLU A 354 -16.10 9.32 1.25
C GLU A 354 -17.14 10.22 0.56
N VAL A 355 -16.72 11.35 -0.03
CA VAL A 355 -17.58 12.25 -0.82
C VAL A 355 -18.17 11.54 -2.03
N SER A 356 -17.36 10.80 -2.81
CA SER A 356 -17.82 10.10 -4.01
C SER A 356 -18.81 8.96 -3.70
N ILE A 357 -18.61 8.26 -2.58
CA ILE A 357 -19.47 7.12 -2.18
C ILE A 357 -20.76 7.63 -1.53
N ILE A 358 -20.68 8.56 -0.57
CA ILE A 358 -21.85 9.02 0.19
C ILE A 358 -22.77 9.89 -0.68
N SER A 359 -22.22 10.70 -1.58
CA SER A 359 -23.03 11.50 -2.53
C SER A 359 -23.89 10.66 -3.47
N GLN A 360 -23.47 9.43 -3.79
CA GLN A 360 -24.18 8.52 -4.69
C GLN A 360 -25.19 7.62 -3.95
N ILE A 361 -25.14 7.57 -2.62
CA ILE A 361 -26.01 6.70 -1.81
C ILE A 361 -27.27 7.46 -1.38
N ARG A 362 -28.42 7.11 -1.98
CA ARG A 362 -29.75 7.55 -1.51
C ARG A 362 -30.48 6.39 -0.84
N HIS A 363 -30.45 6.34 0.49
CA HIS A 363 -31.14 5.31 1.26
C HIS A 363 -31.82 5.91 2.51
N ARG A 364 -33.04 5.45 2.83
CA ARG A 364 -33.87 5.94 3.96
C ARG A 364 -33.20 5.89 5.34
N ASN A 365 -32.15 5.09 5.50
CA ASN A 365 -31.45 4.88 6.78
C ASN A 365 -29.97 5.34 6.73
N ILE A 366 -29.55 6.08 5.71
CA ILE A 366 -28.19 6.62 5.59
C ILE A 366 -28.31 8.14 5.59
N VAL A 367 -27.51 8.80 6.42
CA VAL A 367 -27.50 10.26 6.51
C VAL A 367 -27.06 10.82 5.16
N LYS A 368 -27.90 11.66 4.58
CA LYS A 368 -27.64 12.30 3.29
C LYS A 368 -26.55 13.36 3.49
N LEU A 369 -25.48 13.32 2.70
CA LEU A 369 -24.52 14.42 2.61
C LEU A 369 -25.22 15.66 2.01
N LEU A 370 -25.20 16.79 2.72
CA LEU A 370 -25.72 18.07 2.22
C LEU A 370 -24.69 18.79 1.37
N GLY A 371 -23.41 18.65 1.71
CA GLY A 371 -22.34 19.31 1.00
C GLY A 371 -20.96 19.08 1.59
N TRP A 372 -19.98 19.77 1.02
CA TRP A 372 -18.57 19.65 1.38
C TRP A 372 -17.83 20.96 1.15
N CYS A 373 -16.63 21.10 1.72
CA CYS A 373 -15.75 22.23 1.54
C CYS A 373 -14.32 21.73 1.33
N ASN A 374 -13.63 22.33 0.36
CA ASN A 374 -12.19 22.15 0.12
C ASN A 374 -11.57 23.52 -0.20
N ASP A 375 -11.33 24.33 0.83
CA ASP A 375 -10.66 25.62 0.69
C ASP A 375 -9.32 25.61 1.44
N ARG A 376 -8.22 25.84 0.71
CA ARG A 376 -6.87 26.01 1.27
C ARG A 376 -6.48 24.91 2.30
N GLY A 377 -6.78 23.65 1.99
CA GLY A 377 -6.45 22.50 2.85
C GLY A 377 -7.46 22.24 3.98
N ASN A 378 -8.54 23.02 4.08
CA ASN A 378 -9.64 22.74 5.00
C ASN A 378 -10.64 21.81 4.33
N LEU A 379 -10.59 20.53 4.69
CA LEU A 379 -11.53 19.51 4.24
C LEU A 379 -12.68 19.39 5.24
N LEU A 380 -13.89 19.79 4.84
CA LEU A 380 -15.09 19.66 5.66
C LEU A 380 -16.21 18.90 4.96
N LEU A 381 -16.97 18.13 5.73
CA LEU A 381 -18.22 17.49 5.32
C LEU A 381 -19.39 18.10 6.08
N VAL A 382 -20.50 18.32 5.37
CA VAL A 382 -21.72 18.96 5.91
C VAL A 382 -22.89 18.01 5.78
N ASP A 383 -23.44 17.60 6.92
CA ASP A 383 -24.60 16.72 7.04
C ASP A 383 -25.78 17.41 7.74
N PRO A 384 -27.03 16.97 7.56
CA PRO A 384 -28.16 17.47 8.33
C PRO A 384 -27.95 17.08 9.78
N LEU A 385 -28.08 18.05 10.69
CA LEU A 385 -28.09 17.74 12.11
C LEU A 385 -29.42 17.08 12.43
N LEU A 386 -29.44 15.74 12.36
CA LEU A 386 -30.58 14.96 12.79
C LEU A 386 -30.77 15.22 14.28
N ARG A 387 -31.92 15.82 14.65
CA ARG A 387 -32.40 15.84 16.05
C ARG A 387 -32.86 14.43 16.44
N GLY A 388 -31.96 13.46 16.32
CA GLY A 388 -32.02 12.20 17.01
C GLY A 388 -31.18 12.37 18.25
N ARG A 389 -31.81 12.34 19.42
CA ARG A 389 -31.12 12.08 20.67
C ARG A 389 -30.52 10.68 20.52
N VAL A 390 -29.29 10.56 19.99
CA VAL A 390 -28.50 9.35 20.18
C VAL A 390 -28.05 9.43 21.62
N GLU A 391 -28.96 9.08 22.51
CA GLU A 391 -28.54 8.51 23.78
C GLU A 391 -27.72 7.29 23.36
N PHE A 392 -26.41 7.34 23.56
CA PHE A 392 -25.65 6.12 23.72
C PHE A 392 -26.38 5.37 24.82
N GLY A 393 -27.27 4.45 24.43
CA GLY A 393 -27.96 3.59 25.37
C GLY A 393 -26.85 3.04 26.24
N ARG A 394 -26.90 3.38 27.54
CA ARG A 394 -25.87 3.10 28.54
C ARG A 394 -25.18 1.82 28.12
N ALA A 395 -23.91 1.90 27.71
CA ALA A 395 -23.13 0.71 27.42
C ALA A 395 -23.43 -0.23 28.59
N ARG A 396 -23.90 -1.45 28.32
CA ARG A 396 -24.05 -2.45 29.38
C ARG A 396 -22.66 -2.57 29.98
N SER A 397 -22.48 -1.89 31.11
CA SER A 397 -21.22 -1.78 31.81
C SER A 397 -20.96 -3.16 32.38
N GLY A 398 -20.35 -4.01 31.56
CA GLY A 398 -19.70 -5.22 31.98
C GLY A 398 -18.29 -4.84 32.39
N VAL A 399 -18.12 -4.38 33.62
CA VAL A 399 -16.80 -4.35 34.26
C VAL A 399 -16.39 -5.80 34.45
N GLY A 400 -15.49 -6.30 33.60
CA GLY A 400 -14.90 -7.65 33.70
C GLY A 400 -14.78 -8.41 32.36
N ALA A 401 -13.65 -8.22 31.67
CA ALA A 401 -12.97 -9.11 30.70
C ALA A 401 -13.73 -9.84 29.55
N SER A 402 -15.06 -9.74 29.38
CA SER A 402 -15.77 -10.34 28.24
C SER A 402 -17.08 -9.61 27.88
N GLY A 403 -17.38 -9.45 26.59
CA GLY A 403 -18.59 -8.78 26.11
C GLY A 403 -19.07 -9.25 24.72
N ILE A 404 -20.30 -8.88 24.34
CA ILE A 404 -20.84 -9.18 23.00
C ILE A 404 -20.48 -8.05 22.04
N LEU A 405 -19.77 -8.38 20.97
CA LEU A 405 -19.43 -7.46 19.88
C LEU A 405 -19.86 -8.07 18.54
N LEU A 406 -20.65 -7.33 17.77
CA LEU A 406 -21.19 -7.74 16.46
C LEU A 406 -21.93 -9.09 16.44
N GLY A 407 -22.34 -9.64 17.59
CA GLY A 407 -22.94 -10.99 17.67
C GLY A 407 -21.94 -12.11 17.90
N HIS A 408 -20.77 -11.79 18.42
CA HIS A 408 -19.78 -12.73 18.93
C HIS A 408 -19.45 -12.38 20.36
N ARG A 409 -19.16 -13.38 21.19
CA ARG A 409 -18.62 -13.16 22.52
C ARG A 409 -17.12 -12.96 22.40
N VAL A 410 -16.63 -11.80 22.81
CA VAL A 410 -15.21 -11.45 22.81
C VAL A 410 -14.72 -11.46 24.27
N SER A 411 -13.53 -11.99 24.50
CA SER A 411 -12.89 -12.08 25.81
C SER A 411 -11.37 -12.09 25.66
N SER A 412 -10.64 -12.04 26.78
CA SER A 412 -9.18 -12.27 26.80
C SER A 412 -8.78 -13.62 26.17
N ASP A 413 -9.64 -14.63 26.26
CA ASP A 413 -9.38 -15.97 25.70
C ASP A 413 -9.60 -16.05 24.18
N GLY A 414 -10.18 -15.00 23.58
CA GLY A 414 -10.49 -14.91 22.16
C GLY A 414 -11.97 -14.68 21.86
N ILE A 415 -12.37 -15.11 20.67
CA ILE A 415 -13.72 -14.94 20.10
C ILE A 415 -14.46 -16.26 20.19
N ALA A 416 -15.70 -16.22 20.67
CA ALA A 416 -16.60 -17.36 20.76
C ALA A 416 -17.97 -17.04 20.15
N VAL A 417 -18.76 -18.08 19.91
CA VAL A 417 -20.16 -17.93 19.47
C VAL A 417 -20.99 -17.22 20.55
N ASP A 418 -21.96 -16.41 20.12
CA ASP A 418 -22.92 -15.78 21.03
C ASP A 418 -23.97 -16.81 21.45
N VAL A 419 -23.95 -17.19 22.72
CA VAL A 419 -24.78 -18.26 23.29
C VAL A 419 -26.27 -18.00 23.09
N GLU A 420 -26.71 -16.74 23.21
CA GLU A 420 -28.13 -16.38 23.03
C GLU A 420 -28.57 -16.54 21.57
N LYS A 421 -27.73 -16.11 20.63
CA LYS A 421 -27.99 -16.32 19.20
C LYS A 421 -27.95 -17.80 18.81
N VAL A 422 -27.02 -18.57 19.40
CA VAL A 422 -26.97 -20.02 19.18
C VAL A 422 -28.23 -20.68 19.70
N LYS A 423 -28.72 -20.30 20.88
CA LYS A 423 -29.98 -20.84 21.44
C LYS A 423 -31.16 -20.67 20.49
N ILE A 424 -31.31 -19.48 19.88
CA ILE A 424 -32.34 -19.24 18.85
C ILE A 424 -32.18 -20.19 17.66
N ILE A 425 -30.95 -20.42 17.19
CA ILE A 425 -30.67 -21.36 16.09
C ILE A 425 -31.00 -22.81 16.49
N LEU A 426 -30.76 -23.18 17.76
CA LEU A 426 -31.06 -24.52 18.29
C LEU A 426 -32.57 -24.78 18.37
N GLU A 427 -33.38 -23.75 18.55
CA GLU A 427 -34.85 -23.84 18.62
C GLU A 427 -35.51 -23.88 17.22
N LEU A 428 -34.78 -23.53 16.16
CA LEU A 428 -35.28 -23.60 14.79
C LEU A 428 -35.71 -25.02 14.41
N GLN A 429 -36.87 -25.10 13.79
CA GLN A 429 -37.42 -26.32 13.20
C GLN A 429 -36.79 -26.60 11.82
N PRO A 430 -36.82 -27.85 11.35
CA PRO A 430 -36.37 -28.20 10.00
C PRO A 430 -37.06 -27.33 8.94
N PRO A 431 -36.31 -26.67 8.05
CA PRO A 431 -36.86 -25.88 6.96
C PRO A 431 -37.86 -26.65 6.09
N THR A 432 -39.00 -26.05 5.83
CA THR A 432 -40.06 -26.63 4.98
C THR A 432 -39.99 -26.15 3.53
N ASN A 433 -39.21 -25.09 3.27
CA ASN A 433 -39.09 -24.47 1.95
C ASN A 433 -37.71 -23.83 1.73
N LEU A 434 -37.42 -23.45 0.48
CA LEU A 434 -36.14 -22.86 0.09
C LEU A 434 -35.82 -21.53 0.80
N ARG A 435 -36.84 -20.75 1.19
CA ARG A 435 -36.63 -19.48 1.89
C ARG A 435 -36.13 -19.73 3.31
N GLU A 436 -36.78 -20.64 4.02
CA GLU A 436 -36.37 -21.09 5.36
C GLU A 436 -34.99 -21.75 5.33
N LEU A 437 -34.72 -22.57 4.32
CA LEU A 437 -33.42 -23.23 4.18
C LEU A 437 -32.28 -22.22 3.98
N ARG A 438 -32.51 -21.20 3.13
CA ARG A 438 -31.54 -20.10 2.96
C ARG A 438 -31.35 -19.31 4.25
N ALA A 439 -32.43 -19.04 4.99
CA ALA A 439 -32.34 -18.36 6.28
C ALA A 439 -31.52 -19.17 7.29
N PHE A 440 -31.81 -20.47 7.44
CA PHE A 440 -31.06 -21.38 8.29
C PHE A 440 -29.58 -21.42 7.92
N LEU A 441 -29.25 -21.66 6.64
CA LEU A 441 -27.87 -21.68 6.16
C LEU A 441 -27.16 -20.32 6.33
N GLY A 442 -27.90 -19.21 6.29
CA GLY A 442 -27.38 -17.89 6.64
C GLY A 442 -27.00 -17.79 8.11
N HIS A 443 -27.88 -18.25 9.01
CA HIS A 443 -27.64 -18.24 10.46
C HIS A 443 -26.44 -19.12 10.85
N VAL A 444 -26.40 -20.38 10.40
CA VAL A 444 -25.26 -21.27 10.71
C VAL A 444 -23.99 -20.86 9.95
N GLY A 445 -24.14 -20.35 8.72
CA GLY A 445 -23.04 -19.89 7.89
C GLY A 445 -22.32 -18.65 8.44
N TYR A 446 -23.02 -17.83 9.23
CA TYR A 446 -22.40 -16.73 9.98
C TYR A 446 -21.32 -17.24 10.96
N TYR A 447 -21.54 -18.40 11.57
CA TYR A 447 -20.60 -19.07 12.48
C TYR A 447 -19.68 -20.10 11.82
N ARG A 448 -19.63 -20.17 10.47
CA ARG A 448 -18.79 -21.15 9.75
C ARG A 448 -17.32 -21.14 10.15
N ARG A 449 -16.80 -20.00 10.62
CA ARG A 449 -15.39 -19.86 11.06
C ARG A 449 -15.04 -20.67 12.31
N PHE A 450 -16.05 -21.08 13.08
CA PHE A 450 -15.93 -21.92 14.28
C PHE A 450 -16.13 -23.41 13.99
N ILE A 451 -16.61 -23.75 12.80
CA ILE A 451 -17.03 -25.10 12.44
C ILE A 451 -15.99 -25.69 11.48
N ASN A 452 -15.18 -26.62 11.99
CA ASN A 452 -14.30 -27.40 11.14
C ASN A 452 -15.13 -28.21 10.11
N MET A 453 -14.69 -28.21 8.85
CA MET A 453 -15.34 -28.93 7.75
C MET A 453 -16.83 -28.60 7.53
N TYR A 454 -17.25 -27.37 7.84
CA TYR A 454 -18.60 -26.84 7.58
C TYR A 454 -19.15 -27.21 6.19
N ALA A 455 -18.32 -27.12 5.15
CA ALA A 455 -18.72 -27.38 3.77
C ALA A 455 -19.22 -28.82 3.51
N ILE A 456 -18.73 -29.80 4.27
CA ILE A 456 -19.21 -31.19 4.20
C ILE A 456 -20.56 -31.28 4.93
N LEU A 457 -20.63 -30.74 6.15
CA LEU A 457 -21.84 -30.79 6.96
C LEU A 457 -23.03 -30.10 6.27
N ALA A 458 -22.77 -28.99 5.58
CA ALA A 458 -23.79 -28.26 4.83
C ALA A 458 -24.05 -28.83 3.42
N ALA A 459 -23.41 -29.92 3.00
CA ALA A 459 -23.46 -30.38 1.61
C ALA A 459 -24.85 -30.81 1.16
N ASP A 460 -25.50 -31.68 1.93
CA ASP A 460 -26.84 -32.18 1.60
C ASP A 460 -27.91 -31.07 1.64
N LEU A 461 -27.70 -30.04 2.48
CA LEU A 461 -28.56 -28.86 2.56
C LEU A 461 -28.34 -27.90 1.39
N THR A 462 -27.09 -27.59 1.07
CA THR A 462 -26.77 -26.69 -0.05
C THR A 462 -27.11 -27.29 -1.41
N LYS A 463 -27.17 -28.63 -1.53
CA LYS A 463 -27.66 -29.33 -2.72
C LYS A 463 -29.09 -28.91 -3.08
N LEU A 464 -29.98 -28.80 -2.08
CA LEU A 464 -31.37 -28.39 -2.28
C LEU A 464 -31.51 -26.95 -2.80
N LEU A 465 -30.47 -26.11 -2.72
CA LEU A 465 -30.52 -24.73 -3.23
C LEU A 465 -30.30 -24.64 -4.74
N LYS A 466 -29.95 -25.73 -5.42
CA LYS A 466 -29.72 -25.76 -6.87
C LYS A 466 -31.05 -25.62 -7.63
N LYS A 467 -31.00 -24.90 -8.75
CA LYS A 467 -32.20 -24.50 -9.53
C LYS A 467 -33.06 -25.68 -9.97
N ASP A 468 -32.43 -26.80 -10.32
CA ASP A 468 -33.10 -27.98 -10.89
C ASP A 468 -33.23 -29.15 -9.89
N GLU A 469 -32.92 -28.93 -8.61
CA GLU A 469 -33.07 -29.95 -7.56
C GLU A 469 -34.44 -29.79 -6.88
N PRO A 470 -35.31 -30.81 -6.86
CA PRO A 470 -36.58 -30.72 -6.16
C PRO A 470 -36.34 -30.59 -4.65
N TYR A 471 -37.14 -29.77 -3.98
CA TYR A 471 -37.06 -29.63 -2.54
C TYR A 471 -37.62 -30.89 -1.85
N GLN A 472 -36.73 -31.77 -1.45
CA GLN A 472 -37.05 -33.00 -0.72
C GLN A 472 -36.23 -33.06 0.58
N TRP A 473 -36.94 -32.98 1.71
CA TRP A 473 -36.32 -33.09 3.02
C TRP A 473 -36.31 -34.56 3.47
N GLY A 474 -35.16 -35.22 3.32
CA GLY A 474 -34.96 -36.61 3.73
C GLY A 474 -34.06 -36.76 4.96
N GLU A 475 -33.71 -38.00 5.27
CA GLU A 475 -32.84 -38.33 6.41
C GLU A 475 -31.47 -37.65 6.33
N LYS A 476 -30.86 -37.57 5.13
CA LYS A 476 -29.56 -36.92 4.93
C LYS A 476 -29.59 -35.44 5.27
N GLN A 477 -30.66 -34.74 4.86
CA GLN A 477 -30.87 -33.33 5.19
C GLN A 477 -31.13 -33.14 6.68
N GLN A 478 -31.92 -34.02 7.30
CA GLN A 478 -32.17 -33.97 8.74
C GLN A 478 -30.88 -34.18 9.54
N LEU A 479 -30.06 -35.17 9.16
CA LEU A 479 -28.76 -35.41 9.78
C LEU A 479 -27.82 -34.22 9.63
N ALA A 480 -27.75 -33.62 8.43
CA ALA A 480 -26.94 -32.43 8.18
C ALA A 480 -27.41 -31.22 9.01
N PHE A 481 -28.73 -31.03 9.13
CA PHE A 481 -29.35 -29.98 9.94
C PHE A 481 -28.99 -30.12 11.42
N GLU A 482 -29.20 -31.31 12.00
CA GLU A 482 -28.86 -31.56 13.40
C GLU A 482 -27.35 -31.53 13.66
N ALA A 483 -26.53 -32.03 12.72
CA ALA A 483 -25.08 -31.97 12.84
C ALA A 483 -24.55 -30.53 12.90
N LEU A 484 -25.10 -29.62 12.09
CA LEU A 484 -24.74 -28.21 12.12
C LEU A 484 -25.15 -27.53 13.42
N LYS A 485 -26.35 -27.85 13.95
CA LYS A 485 -26.81 -27.37 15.26
C LYS A 485 -25.89 -27.87 16.38
N ALA A 486 -25.56 -29.16 16.40
CA ALA A 486 -24.66 -29.76 17.37
C ALA A 486 -23.22 -29.20 17.31
N LYS A 487 -22.73 -28.79 16.13
CA LYS A 487 -21.41 -28.13 16.03
C LYS A 487 -21.38 -26.73 16.62
N LEU A 488 -22.51 -26.02 16.67
CA LEU A 488 -22.58 -24.71 17.32
C LEU A 488 -22.50 -24.81 18.86
N THR A 489 -22.99 -25.90 19.46
CA THR A 489 -22.90 -26.10 20.92
C THR A 489 -21.50 -26.49 21.37
N THR A 490 -20.72 -27.10 20.48
CA THR A 490 -19.35 -27.58 20.73
C THR A 490 -18.29 -26.71 20.05
N ALA A 491 -18.67 -25.52 19.57
CA ALA A 491 -17.79 -24.60 18.88
C ALA A 491 -16.66 -24.13 19.83
N PRO A 492 -15.38 -24.25 19.42
CA PRO A 492 -14.26 -23.82 20.25
C PRO A 492 -14.16 -22.29 20.31
N VAL A 493 -13.48 -21.78 21.33
CA VAL A 493 -13.02 -20.39 21.36
C VAL A 493 -11.87 -20.26 20.36
N LEU A 494 -12.01 -19.32 19.41
CA LEU A 494 -10.95 -18.97 18.47
C LEU A 494 -10.08 -17.89 19.09
N ARG A 495 -8.79 -18.19 19.30
CA ARG A 495 -7.87 -17.22 19.89
C ARG A 495 -7.45 -16.18 18.86
N SER A 496 -7.14 -14.99 19.34
CA SER A 496 -6.45 -13.98 18.54
C SER A 496 -5.04 -14.48 18.17
N PRO A 497 -4.53 -14.17 16.97
CA PRO A 497 -3.18 -14.53 16.59
C PRO A 497 -2.14 -13.79 17.45
N ASP A 498 -1.11 -14.51 17.88
CA ASP A 498 0.12 -13.94 18.44
C ASP A 498 1.12 -13.77 17.29
N TRP A 499 1.31 -12.54 16.82
CA TRP A 499 2.13 -12.26 15.64
C TRP A 499 3.62 -12.61 15.82
N ASN A 500 4.08 -12.89 17.04
CA ASN A 500 5.45 -13.32 17.31
C ASN A 500 5.63 -14.85 17.23
N ARG A 501 4.56 -15.61 16.96
CA ARG A 501 4.60 -17.07 16.86
C ARG A 501 4.34 -17.54 15.44
N PRO A 502 5.03 -18.61 14.98
CA PRO A 502 4.80 -19.16 13.66
C PRO A 502 3.37 -19.70 13.53
N PHE A 503 2.76 -19.48 12.37
CA PHE A 503 1.45 -20.06 12.09
C PHE A 503 1.59 -21.53 11.70
N HIS A 504 0.53 -22.30 11.98
CA HIS A 504 0.39 -23.68 11.53
C HIS A 504 -0.92 -23.83 10.75
N VAL A 505 -0.81 -24.32 9.52
CA VAL A 505 -1.93 -24.55 8.62
C VAL A 505 -2.13 -26.04 8.43
N TYR A 506 -3.24 -26.54 8.97
CA TYR A 506 -3.63 -27.94 8.89
C TYR A 506 -4.52 -28.08 7.65
N VAL A 507 -4.08 -28.85 6.66
CA VAL A 507 -4.87 -29.11 5.44
C VAL A 507 -5.41 -30.53 5.52
N ASP A 508 -6.73 -30.65 5.36
CA ASP A 508 -7.43 -31.93 5.31
C ASP A 508 -8.37 -31.92 4.10
N THR A 509 -8.40 -33.00 3.33
CA THR A 509 -9.21 -33.08 2.12
C THR A 509 -9.93 -34.40 2.02
N SER A 510 -11.20 -34.33 1.61
CA SER A 510 -12.02 -35.50 1.33
C SER A 510 -12.29 -35.58 -0.18
N ALA A 511 -13.03 -36.61 -0.60
CA ALA A 511 -13.49 -36.73 -2.00
C ALA A 511 -14.44 -35.58 -2.41
N PHE A 512 -14.98 -34.82 -1.45
CA PHE A 512 -16.05 -33.86 -1.68
C PHE A 512 -15.71 -32.43 -1.28
N ALA A 513 -14.79 -32.22 -0.35
CA ALA A 513 -14.48 -30.90 0.19
C ALA A 513 -13.03 -30.79 0.66
N ILE A 514 -12.60 -29.54 0.85
CA ILE A 514 -11.35 -29.16 1.48
C ILE A 514 -11.68 -28.50 2.81
N GLY A 515 -10.99 -28.91 3.87
CA GLY A 515 -10.96 -28.28 5.17
C GLY A 515 -9.57 -27.76 5.49
N VAL A 516 -9.50 -26.56 6.05
CA VAL A 516 -8.24 -25.97 6.50
C VAL A 516 -8.43 -25.33 7.86
N VAL A 517 -7.43 -25.49 8.73
CA VAL A 517 -7.40 -24.88 10.06
C VAL A 517 -6.16 -24.01 10.16
N LEU A 518 -6.36 -22.72 10.42
CA LEU A 518 -5.30 -21.81 10.84
C LEU A 518 -5.19 -21.89 12.36
N SER A 519 -3.97 -22.12 12.87
CA SER A 519 -3.71 -22.34 14.28
C SER A 519 -2.31 -21.86 14.67
N GLN A 520 -2.09 -21.76 15.98
CA GLN A 520 -0.78 -21.51 16.58
C GLN A 520 -0.61 -22.43 17.78
N LYS A 521 0.63 -22.56 18.26
CA LYS A 521 0.96 -23.35 19.45
C LYS A 521 1.17 -22.46 20.65
N ASP A 522 0.60 -22.86 21.79
CA ASP A 522 0.91 -22.25 23.08
C ASP A 522 2.29 -22.70 23.60
N ASP A 523 2.67 -22.21 24.78
CA ASP A 523 3.96 -22.50 25.41
C ASP A 523 4.15 -23.99 25.71
N ASN A 524 3.05 -24.73 25.87
CA ASN A 524 3.03 -26.17 26.06
C ASN A 524 3.03 -26.95 24.74
N LYS A 525 3.30 -26.27 23.61
CA LYS A 525 3.25 -26.80 22.24
C LYS A 525 1.89 -27.36 21.83
N LYS A 526 0.82 -26.98 22.53
CA LYS A 526 -0.55 -27.39 22.22
C LYS A 526 -1.15 -26.42 21.22
N ASP A 527 -1.71 -26.96 20.15
CA ASP A 527 -2.37 -26.16 19.14
C ASP A 527 -3.67 -25.55 19.67
N TYR A 528 -3.90 -24.29 19.31
CA TYR A 528 -5.19 -23.61 19.46
C TYR A 528 -5.63 -23.03 18.11
N PRO A 529 -6.93 -23.09 17.80
CA PRO A 529 -7.43 -22.65 16.51
C PRO A 529 -7.62 -21.13 16.48
N ILE A 530 -7.26 -20.53 15.34
CA ILE A 530 -7.52 -19.12 15.02
C ILE A 530 -8.70 -19.02 14.04
N TYR A 531 -8.77 -19.95 13.09
CA TYR A 531 -9.82 -19.94 12.06
C TYR A 531 -10.02 -21.32 11.41
N PHE A 532 -11.29 -21.75 11.30
CA PHE A 532 -11.68 -22.89 10.46
C PHE A 532 -12.26 -22.41 9.12
N ALA A 533 -11.76 -22.92 8.01
CA ALA A 533 -12.34 -22.67 6.70
C ALA A 533 -12.52 -23.96 5.92
N SER A 534 -13.57 -24.01 5.11
CA SER A 534 -13.81 -25.15 4.23
C SER A 534 -14.62 -24.74 3.01
N ARG A 535 -14.48 -25.52 1.93
CA ARG A 535 -15.30 -25.38 0.73
C ARG A 535 -15.52 -26.73 0.06
N GLN A 536 -16.61 -26.86 -0.68
CA GLN A 536 -16.84 -28.02 -1.52
C GLN A 536 -15.92 -27.98 -2.75
N LEU A 537 -15.56 -29.16 -3.24
CA LEU A 537 -14.87 -29.35 -4.50
C LEU A 537 -15.86 -29.22 -5.66
N SER A 538 -15.46 -28.53 -6.71
CA SER A 538 -16.17 -28.50 -7.99
C SER A 538 -16.17 -29.87 -8.67
N ALA A 539 -17.03 -30.06 -9.67
CA ALA A 539 -17.12 -31.32 -10.42
C ALA A 539 -15.77 -31.72 -11.07
N ALA A 540 -14.96 -30.76 -11.47
CA ALA A 540 -13.61 -31.02 -11.99
C ALA A 540 -12.63 -31.40 -10.87
N GLU A 541 -12.66 -30.67 -9.74
CA GLU A 541 -11.75 -30.91 -8.61
C GLU A 541 -12.02 -32.24 -7.89
N LYS A 542 -13.25 -32.75 -7.92
CA LYS A 542 -13.59 -34.08 -7.38
C LYS A 542 -12.86 -35.23 -8.10
N LYS A 543 -12.42 -35.00 -9.36
CA LYS A 543 -11.67 -35.98 -10.14
C LYS A 543 -10.16 -35.94 -9.85
N TYR A 544 -9.70 -34.99 -9.03
CA TYR A 544 -8.29 -34.85 -8.72
C TYR A 544 -7.84 -35.99 -7.80
N THR A 545 -6.60 -36.42 -8.00
CA THR A 545 -5.94 -37.38 -7.10
C THR A 545 -5.87 -36.83 -5.67
N THR A 546 -5.67 -37.70 -4.68
CA THR A 546 -5.54 -37.28 -3.27
C THR A 546 -4.45 -36.22 -3.09
N THR A 547 -3.27 -36.43 -3.70
CA THR A 547 -2.17 -35.47 -3.70
C THR A 547 -2.55 -34.11 -4.29
N GLU A 548 -3.25 -34.09 -5.43
CA GLU A 548 -3.70 -32.85 -6.05
C GLU A 548 -4.78 -32.14 -5.21
N ARG A 549 -5.65 -32.88 -4.52
CA ARG A 549 -6.65 -32.29 -3.61
C ARG A 549 -5.98 -31.63 -2.41
N GLU A 550 -4.99 -32.29 -1.80
CA GLU A 550 -4.22 -31.70 -0.70
C GLU A 550 -3.40 -30.47 -1.16
N ALA A 551 -2.76 -30.52 -2.33
CA ALA A 551 -2.09 -29.35 -2.92
C ALA A 551 -3.07 -28.19 -3.16
N LEU A 552 -4.27 -28.49 -3.66
CA LEU A 552 -5.35 -27.51 -3.81
C LEU A 552 -5.81 -26.96 -2.44
N GLY A 553 -5.75 -27.77 -1.39
CA GLY A 553 -6.00 -27.36 -0.02
C GLY A 553 -4.98 -26.35 0.50
N MET A 554 -3.68 -26.56 0.20
CA MET A 554 -2.63 -25.58 0.48
C MET A 554 -2.91 -24.25 -0.23
N VAL A 555 -3.18 -24.29 -1.53
CA VAL A 555 -3.52 -23.09 -2.33
C VAL A 555 -4.76 -22.38 -1.78
N TYR A 556 -5.80 -23.13 -1.42
CA TYR A 556 -7.03 -22.59 -0.84
C TYR A 556 -6.74 -21.87 0.49
N SER A 557 -5.90 -22.46 1.34
CA SER A 557 -5.54 -21.85 2.62
C SER A 557 -4.75 -20.55 2.45
N CYS A 558 -3.77 -20.49 1.54
CA CYS A 558 -3.01 -19.28 1.23
C CYS A 558 -3.93 -18.17 0.72
N LYS A 559 -4.86 -18.48 -0.20
CA LYS A 559 -5.85 -17.49 -0.65
C LYS A 559 -6.77 -17.04 0.47
N LYS A 560 -7.23 -17.97 1.32
CA LYS A 560 -8.21 -17.69 2.38
C LYS A 560 -7.61 -16.90 3.54
N PHE A 561 -6.36 -17.19 3.88
CA PHE A 561 -5.63 -16.63 5.02
C PHE A 561 -4.47 -15.74 4.59
N ARG A 562 -4.49 -15.20 3.36
CA ARG A 562 -3.40 -14.37 2.84
C ARG A 562 -3.01 -13.25 3.80
N HIS A 563 -4.01 -12.56 4.37
CA HIS A 563 -3.83 -11.49 5.36
C HIS A 563 -3.20 -11.93 6.69
N TYR A 564 -3.19 -13.23 7.00
CA TYR A 564 -2.45 -13.79 8.14
C TYR A 564 -1.06 -14.29 7.74
N LEU A 565 -0.87 -14.78 6.51
CA LEU A 565 0.28 -15.60 6.13
C LEU A 565 1.33 -14.91 5.25
N ILE A 566 0.98 -13.81 4.55
CA ILE A 566 1.82 -13.23 3.49
C ILE A 566 3.21 -12.74 3.95
N CYS A 567 3.33 -12.28 5.20
CA CYS A 567 4.58 -11.76 5.75
C CYS A 567 5.14 -12.61 6.91
N TYR A 568 4.62 -13.81 7.12
CA TYR A 568 5.00 -14.65 8.26
C TYR A 568 5.41 -16.04 7.80
N GLU A 569 6.42 -16.60 8.45
CA GLU A 569 6.74 -18.01 8.26
C GLU A 569 5.67 -18.90 8.89
N PHE A 570 5.29 -19.94 8.17
CA PHE A 570 4.32 -20.90 8.67
C PHE A 570 4.59 -22.32 8.21
N VAL A 571 3.94 -23.26 8.88
CA VAL A 571 4.09 -24.68 8.61
C VAL A 571 2.79 -25.23 8.05
N PHE A 572 2.85 -25.75 6.83
CA PHE A 572 1.84 -26.63 6.30
C PHE A 572 1.96 -27.99 6.92
N HIS A 573 0.82 -28.52 7.35
CA HIS A 573 0.70 -29.90 7.75
C HIS A 573 -0.26 -30.63 6.82
N VAL A 574 0.26 -31.65 6.15
CA VAL A 574 -0.44 -32.43 5.12
C VAL A 574 -0.27 -33.93 5.39
N ASP A 575 -1.19 -34.74 4.87
CA ASP A 575 -1.14 -36.20 5.05
C ASP A 575 -0.21 -36.86 4.00
N HIS A 576 -0.04 -36.28 2.82
CA HIS A 576 0.70 -36.92 1.72
C HIS A 576 2.16 -36.45 1.55
N TYR A 577 3.11 -37.40 1.64
CA TYR A 577 4.57 -37.11 1.59
C TYR A 577 5.06 -36.43 0.31
N ALA A 578 4.46 -36.73 -0.83
CA ALA A 578 4.87 -36.15 -2.11
C ALA A 578 4.77 -34.61 -2.13
N LEU A 579 3.98 -33.99 -1.24
CA LEU A 579 3.82 -32.54 -1.18
C LEU A 579 5.02 -31.81 -0.58
N GLN A 580 5.88 -32.49 0.18
CA GLN A 580 7.14 -31.89 0.66
C GLN A 580 8.07 -31.48 -0.47
N HIS A 581 7.98 -32.19 -1.60
CA HIS A 581 8.84 -32.00 -2.76
C HIS A 581 8.08 -31.33 -3.92
N LEU A 582 6.85 -30.85 -3.69
CA LEU A 582 6.00 -30.29 -4.76
C LEU A 582 6.68 -29.10 -5.46
N VAL A 583 7.31 -28.20 -4.70
CA VAL A 583 8.01 -27.01 -5.21
C VAL A 583 9.34 -27.35 -5.87
N LYS A 584 9.95 -28.50 -5.51
CA LYS A 584 11.28 -28.90 -5.99
C LYS A 584 11.25 -29.75 -7.27
N LYS A 585 10.06 -30.08 -7.80
CA LYS A 585 9.95 -30.83 -9.06
C LYS A 585 10.28 -29.92 -10.25
N ALA A 586 11.21 -30.34 -11.09
CA ALA A 586 11.64 -29.60 -12.28
C ALA A 586 10.58 -29.60 -13.41
N ASP A 587 9.81 -30.68 -13.57
CA ASP A 587 8.82 -30.86 -14.65
C ASP A 587 7.39 -30.53 -14.21
N LEU A 588 7.16 -29.31 -13.72
CA LEU A 588 5.81 -28.85 -13.39
C LEU A 588 5.13 -28.26 -14.61
N SER A 589 4.01 -28.85 -15.06
CA SER A 589 3.20 -28.33 -16.15
C SER A 589 1.73 -28.10 -15.75
N GLY A 590 1.04 -27.24 -16.52
CA GLY A 590 -0.40 -27.03 -16.40
C GLY A 590 -0.86 -26.43 -15.05
N ARG A 591 -1.76 -27.14 -14.36
CA ARG A 591 -2.43 -26.63 -13.15
C ARG A 591 -1.50 -26.54 -11.94
N ILE A 592 -0.65 -27.55 -11.76
CA ILE A 592 0.24 -27.64 -10.59
C ILE A 592 1.31 -26.55 -10.66
N ALA A 593 1.83 -26.22 -11.85
CA ALA A 593 2.75 -25.10 -12.04
C ALA A 593 2.13 -23.77 -11.57
N ARG A 594 0.88 -23.48 -11.95
CA ARG A 594 0.16 -22.27 -11.49
C ARG A 594 -0.06 -22.26 -9.98
N TRP A 595 -0.28 -23.42 -9.37
CA TRP A 595 -0.41 -23.52 -7.91
C TRP A 595 0.92 -23.26 -7.20
N VAL A 596 2.03 -23.80 -7.72
CA VAL A 596 3.36 -23.56 -7.16
C VAL A 596 3.75 -22.09 -7.27
N LEU A 597 3.50 -21.43 -8.41
CA LEU A 597 3.72 -19.99 -8.57
C LEU A 597 2.97 -19.16 -7.52
N LEU A 598 1.72 -19.53 -7.20
CA LEU A 598 0.96 -18.84 -6.15
C LEU A 598 1.55 -19.09 -4.77
N LEU A 599 1.97 -20.32 -4.50
CA LEU A 599 2.57 -20.66 -3.21
C LEU A 599 3.93 -19.98 -3.01
N GLN A 600 4.69 -19.68 -4.07
CA GLN A 600 5.98 -18.98 -3.98
C GLN A 600 5.89 -17.56 -3.38
N GLU A 601 4.70 -16.96 -3.36
CA GLU A 601 4.44 -15.69 -2.69
C GLU A 601 4.60 -15.79 -1.15
N PHE A 602 4.64 -17.00 -0.60
CA PHE A 602 4.59 -17.28 0.83
C PHE A 602 5.85 -18.01 1.32
N THR A 603 6.32 -17.67 2.52
CA THR A 603 7.40 -18.39 3.20
C THR A 603 6.82 -19.50 4.07
N TYR A 604 7.02 -20.76 3.67
CA TYR A 604 6.49 -21.90 4.42
C TYR A 604 7.36 -23.15 4.39
N THR A 605 7.12 -24.03 5.35
CA THR A 605 7.64 -25.41 5.36
C THR A 605 6.48 -26.41 5.28
N VAL A 606 6.73 -27.60 4.72
CA VAL A 606 5.72 -28.67 4.64
C VAL A 606 6.12 -29.83 5.53
N GLN A 607 5.31 -30.12 6.53
CA GLN A 607 5.46 -31.25 7.44
C GLN A 607 4.40 -32.31 7.14
N THR A 608 4.84 -33.55 6.98
CA THR A 608 3.96 -34.69 6.72
C THR A 608 3.60 -35.39 8.00
N ARG A 609 2.34 -35.77 8.14
CA ARG A 609 1.90 -36.60 9.26
C ARG A 609 2.04 -38.07 8.93
N LYS A 610 2.67 -38.85 9.80
CA LYS A 610 2.73 -40.30 9.64
C LYS A 610 1.34 -40.90 9.89
N GLY A 611 0.75 -41.49 8.86
CA GLY A 611 -0.45 -42.31 8.99
C GLY A 611 -0.12 -43.68 9.61
N VAL A 612 -0.39 -43.83 10.90
CA VAL A 612 -0.68 -45.09 11.63
C VAL A 612 0.42 -46.16 11.73
N HIS A 613 1.03 -46.30 12.92
CA HIS A 613 1.26 -47.58 13.63
C HIS A 613 1.32 -47.31 15.15
N HIS A 614 0.71 -48.22 15.92
CA HIS A 614 0.30 -48.16 17.33
C HIS A 614 1.44 -48.40 18.36
N GLU A 615 1.08 -48.28 19.66
CA GLU A 615 1.80 -48.77 20.86
C GLU A 615 2.69 -47.76 21.59
N ASN A 616 2.06 -46.75 22.21
CA ASN A 616 2.09 -46.58 23.67
C ASN A 616 1.21 -45.38 24.03
N ALA A 617 0.12 -45.68 24.73
CA ALA A 617 -0.68 -44.70 25.43
C ALA A 617 0.21 -44.08 26.52
N ASP A 618 0.55 -42.80 26.34
CA ASP A 618 0.77 -41.85 27.45
C ASP A 618 1.04 -40.40 27.00
N TYR A 619 1.14 -40.11 25.70
CA TYR A 619 1.27 -38.72 25.22
C TYR A 619 -0.01 -38.15 24.56
N LEU A 620 -1.15 -38.84 24.68
CA LEU A 620 -2.37 -38.56 23.91
C LEU A 620 -3.53 -37.92 24.71
N CYS A 621 -3.30 -37.52 25.97
CA CYS A 621 -4.25 -36.74 26.76
C CYS A 621 -3.82 -35.28 26.84
N GLY A 622 -4.18 -34.47 25.84
CA GLY A 622 -3.94 -33.03 25.96
C GLY A 622 -4.45 -32.14 24.83
N ASN A 623 -4.63 -32.64 23.60
CA ASN A 623 -4.96 -31.79 22.45
C ASN A 623 -6.37 -32.09 21.86
N PRO A 624 -7.41 -31.27 22.19
CA PRO A 624 -8.77 -31.44 21.70
C PRO A 624 -8.91 -31.36 20.16
N LEU A 625 -8.00 -30.66 19.48
CA LEU A 625 -8.03 -30.51 18.02
C LEU A 625 -7.70 -31.82 17.28
N LEU A 626 -6.79 -32.64 17.84
CA LEU A 626 -6.35 -33.88 17.20
C LEU A 626 -7.34 -35.04 17.42
N VAL A 627 -7.98 -35.11 18.59
CA VAL A 627 -9.09 -36.04 18.84
C VAL A 627 -10.28 -35.72 17.91
N PHE A 628 -10.54 -34.44 17.67
CA PHE A 628 -11.59 -33.99 16.76
C PHE A 628 -11.29 -34.37 15.29
N MET A 629 -10.04 -34.25 14.84
CA MET A 629 -9.62 -34.65 13.48
C MET A 629 -9.76 -36.16 13.25
N ARG A 630 -9.42 -36.99 14.25
CA ARG A 630 -9.52 -38.45 14.18
C ARG A 630 -10.97 -38.94 14.16
N ASN A 631 -11.84 -38.37 14.98
CA ASN A 631 -13.27 -38.71 14.97
C ASN A 631 -13.94 -38.27 13.66
N LEU A 632 -13.46 -37.21 13.00
CA LEU A 632 -14.00 -36.78 11.71
C LEU A 632 -13.58 -37.73 10.57
N LYS A 633 -12.32 -38.17 10.50
CA LYS A 633 -11.86 -39.15 9.49
C LYS A 633 -12.59 -40.48 9.63
N TYR A 634 -12.74 -40.98 10.87
CA TYR A 634 -13.51 -42.20 11.17
C TYR A 634 -15.02 -42.06 10.89
N PHE A 635 -15.60 -40.88 11.16
CA PHE A 635 -17.00 -40.59 10.81
C PHE A 635 -17.19 -40.47 9.30
N LEU A 636 -16.24 -39.88 8.57
CA LEU A 636 -16.29 -39.68 7.12
C LEU A 636 -16.08 -40.99 6.33
N GLU A 637 -15.23 -41.89 6.80
CA GLU A 637 -15.03 -43.23 6.19
C GLU A 637 -16.23 -44.15 6.45
N ASN A 638 -16.88 -44.04 7.62
CA ASN A 638 -18.09 -44.83 7.94
C ASN A 638 -19.38 -44.23 7.37
N TYR A 639 -19.44 -42.91 7.08
CA TYR A 639 -20.56 -42.30 6.35
C TYR A 639 -20.66 -42.83 4.91
N THR A 640 -19.56 -43.31 4.34
CA THR A 640 -19.51 -43.91 2.99
C THR A 640 -19.84 -45.40 2.95
N ALA A 641 -19.70 -46.13 4.05
CA ALA A 641 -20.06 -47.56 4.10
C ALA A 641 -21.58 -47.80 4.18
N ALA A 642 -22.35 -46.80 4.61
CA ALA A 642 -23.83 -46.86 4.67
C ALA A 642 -24.51 -46.36 3.37
N ALA A 643 -23.75 -46.07 2.32
CA ALA A 643 -24.25 -45.51 1.05
C ALA A 643 -23.79 -46.26 -0.21
N VAL A 644 -23.47 -47.57 -0.07
CA VAL A 644 -23.30 -48.52 -1.18
C VAL A 644 -24.26 -49.67 -0.99
#